data_AF-A0A0L0N6P5-F1
#
_entry.id   AF-A0A0L0N6P5-F1
#
_cell.length_a   1.000
_cell.length_b   1.000
_cell.length_c   1.000
_cell.angle_alpha   90.00
_cell.angle_beta   90.00
_cell.angle_gamma   90.00
#
_symmetry.space_group_name_H-M   'P 1'
#
loop_
_entity.id
_entity.type
_entity.pdbx_description
1 polymer ?
#
loop_
_entity_poly.entity_id
_entity_poly.type
_entity_poly.pdbx_seq_one_letter_code
_entity_poly.pdbx_strand_id
1 'polypeptide(L)'
;MAEADAPSGTELPGRIHKLADVDEEKARRIAEHDLQGSRKQTYSGLVLVWLSFQATGVIYGDIGTSPLYVYSSTFSSQPSWDDLVGSLSIIIWALTLIVTVKYCFIVLHADDDGQGGTFALYSLLTRYTHISHRDPKELAVGLKRHHTNDLKAGGKSLREVLEHSKACQFALQFVGVLGVSMVMADGVLTPAQSVLGAIQGIQVANPDLGTSAIVGISCAILVVLFLIQPLGTSKIGTTFAPIVTVWLLFNLCCGIYNLSVHDHSVLKAFSPHFAFAYLVRNGREGWKSLGGLLLAFTGVEAMFADLGAFSKRAVQISWLCLAYPCLLFAYAGQAAYISADETQTAFTNPFFNTVPPGSFYFGMVIAVLAAVVASQAMITSTFQLLTQIMRLSYFPHIKVVHTSETFHEQVYMPLANWLLMIGTVIVTAVYNNTTSLGNAYGVCVITVTFITTCMVSLVAILVWRLPVYMVLPVWLFFGALDGAFLSSVFEKVPDGAWFTLMLAFILSSVFTLWRFGKETQWRAESLDQLSPTSLDDTGSGTSSALSGLSTVPGLGIFFDKAGNPAHVPPCFAHFVAKFAVRPAVVVFFHMRPLPVPSVAADERYVVTRMPALASCYSVTLRHGYADDVLQPGMARHLVAHMELALSRTRHDAAELETLRAASASQTVYVLGKEAMRIRPTGAGTNRAWGFPRALL
;
A
#
# COMPACT_ATOMS: atom_id res chain seq x y z
N MET A 1 43.74 -26.87 73.17
CA MET A 1 42.87 -25.68 73.26
C MET A 1 42.65 -25.19 71.85
N ALA A 2 41.41 -25.35 71.33
CA ALA A 2 40.83 -24.85 70.06
C ALA A 2 41.63 -25.09 68.76
N GLU A 3 41.31 -26.08 67.91
CA GLU A 3 40.13 -26.21 67.02
C GLU A 3 40.12 -25.21 65.85
N ALA A 4 40.02 -25.78 64.64
CA ALA A 4 40.24 -25.18 63.34
C ALA A 4 39.04 -24.36 62.85
N ASP A 5 39.27 -23.37 62.00
CA ASP A 5 38.29 -23.00 60.96
C ASP A 5 38.96 -22.29 59.78
N ALA A 6 38.74 -22.85 58.59
CA ALA A 6 39.03 -22.25 57.30
C ALA A 6 37.71 -21.71 56.72
N PRO A 7 37.65 -20.52 56.12
CA PRO A 7 36.46 -20.13 55.38
C PRO A 7 36.54 -20.63 53.93
N SER A 8 35.56 -21.49 53.65
CA SER A 8 35.11 -22.06 52.38
C SER A 8 34.95 -21.07 51.24
N GLY A 9 35.22 -21.55 50.03
CA GLY A 9 34.98 -20.84 48.77
C GLY A 9 33.53 -20.88 48.27
N THR A 10 33.41 -20.39 47.03
CA THR A 10 32.31 -20.56 46.06
C THR A 10 30.97 -19.85 46.32
N GLU A 11 30.93 -18.54 46.01
CA GLU A 11 29.71 -17.86 45.53
C GLU A 11 30.05 -17.02 44.28
N LEU A 12 30.06 -17.64 43.09
CA LEU A 12 30.15 -16.92 41.81
C LEU A 12 29.45 -17.56 40.57
N PRO A 13 28.88 -18.79 40.56
CA PRO A 13 28.23 -19.30 39.34
C PRO A 13 26.88 -18.62 39.02
N GLY A 14 26.11 -18.18 40.03
CA GLY A 14 24.72 -17.74 39.83
C GLY A 14 24.53 -16.34 39.22
N ARG A 15 25.55 -15.47 39.28
CA ARG A 15 25.49 -14.11 38.72
C ARG A 15 25.93 -14.03 37.26
N ILE A 16 26.68 -15.04 36.81
CA ILE A 16 27.33 -15.11 35.50
C ILE A 16 26.39 -15.76 34.47
N HIS A 17 25.66 -16.82 34.85
CA HIS A 17 24.58 -17.39 34.03
C HIS A 17 23.52 -16.33 33.68
N LYS A 18 23.20 -15.47 34.66
CA LYS A 18 22.26 -14.35 34.49
C LYS A 18 22.66 -13.34 33.42
N LEU A 19 23.95 -13.13 33.12
CA LEU A 19 24.39 -12.08 32.16
C LEU A 19 24.37 -12.56 30.70
N ALA A 20 24.76 -13.81 30.45
CA ALA A 20 24.63 -14.43 29.13
C ALA A 20 23.16 -14.69 28.77
N ASP A 21 22.37 -15.16 29.74
CA ASP A 21 20.91 -15.22 29.61
C ASP A 21 20.32 -13.83 29.35
N VAL A 22 20.88 -12.75 29.90
CA VAL A 22 20.34 -11.38 29.70
C VAL A 22 20.54 -10.87 28.27
N ASP A 23 21.64 -11.19 27.58
CA ASP A 23 21.85 -10.77 26.18
C ASP A 23 21.07 -11.65 25.19
N GLU A 24 20.94 -12.96 25.45
CA GLU A 24 20.02 -13.82 24.68
C GLU A 24 18.55 -13.45 24.94
N GLU A 25 18.18 -13.13 26.18
CA GLU A 25 16.85 -12.65 26.55
C GLU A 25 16.60 -11.24 26.03
N LYS A 26 17.62 -10.39 25.90
CA LYS A 26 17.53 -9.09 25.24
C LYS A 26 17.35 -9.29 23.73
N ALA A 27 18.10 -10.18 23.11
CA ALA A 27 17.93 -10.54 21.70
C ALA A 27 16.54 -11.13 21.43
N ARG A 28 16.04 -12.01 22.31
CA ARG A 28 14.67 -12.54 22.29
C ARG A 28 13.63 -11.46 22.49
N ARG A 29 13.78 -10.59 23.49
CA ARG A 29 12.85 -9.47 23.72
C ARG A 29 12.83 -8.47 22.58
N ILE A 30 13.98 -8.19 21.96
CA ILE A 30 14.06 -7.34 20.77
C ILE A 30 13.39 -8.04 19.59
N ALA A 31 13.65 -9.34 19.38
CA ALA A 31 12.98 -10.12 18.35
C ALA A 31 11.45 -10.19 18.57
N GLU A 32 10.99 -10.36 19.81
CA GLU A 32 9.59 -10.35 20.22
C GLU A 32 8.96 -8.95 20.10
N HIS A 33 9.68 -7.89 20.45
CA HIS A 33 9.23 -6.51 20.30
C HIS A 33 9.11 -6.13 18.81
N ASP A 34 10.05 -6.56 17.98
CA ASP A 34 10.00 -6.39 16.52
C ASP A 34 8.89 -7.24 15.89
N LEU A 35 8.61 -8.43 16.45
CA LEU A 35 7.47 -9.29 16.10
C LEU A 35 6.13 -8.65 16.47
N GLN A 36 6.10 -7.86 17.55
CA GLN A 36 4.93 -7.14 18.05
C GLN A 36 4.85 -5.69 17.52
N GLY A 37 5.80 -5.27 16.68
CA GLY A 37 6.16 -3.88 16.42
C GLY A 37 5.16 -3.01 15.65
N SER A 38 4.05 -3.53 15.14
CA SER A 38 2.97 -2.67 14.61
C SER A 38 2.07 -2.17 15.75
N ARG A 39 2.62 -1.30 16.61
CA ARG A 39 1.82 -0.61 17.60
C ARG A 39 1.05 0.50 16.89
N LYS A 40 -0.27 0.33 16.72
CA LYS A 40 -1.17 1.35 16.14
C LYS A 40 -0.90 2.71 16.79
N GLN A 41 -0.34 3.66 16.04
CA GLN A 41 -0.07 5.00 16.55
C GLN A 41 -1.40 5.73 16.77
N THR A 42 -1.79 5.92 18.03
CA THR A 42 -2.98 6.71 18.40
C THR A 42 -2.59 8.16 18.59
N TYR A 43 -2.93 8.99 17.62
CA TYR A 43 -2.83 10.45 17.70
C TYR A 43 -4.01 11.04 18.47
N SER A 44 -3.76 12.06 19.31
CA SER A 44 -4.78 12.72 20.11
C SER A 44 -4.59 14.25 20.10
N GLY A 45 -5.67 14.99 20.36
CA GLY A 45 -5.66 16.46 20.50
C GLY A 45 -5.34 17.20 19.19
N LEU A 46 -4.52 18.25 19.29
CA LEU A 46 -4.15 19.12 18.16
C LEU A 46 -3.46 18.38 17.01
N VAL A 47 -2.70 17.33 17.31
CA VAL A 47 -2.05 16.51 16.28
C VAL A 47 -3.07 15.78 15.42
N LEU A 48 -4.18 15.32 16.02
CA LEU A 48 -5.26 14.67 15.27
C LEU A 48 -5.96 15.68 14.34
N VAL A 49 -6.22 16.89 14.81
CA VAL A 49 -6.83 17.97 14.00
C VAL A 49 -5.91 18.36 12.84
N TRP A 50 -4.61 18.51 13.11
CA TRP A 50 -3.62 18.77 12.06
C TRP A 50 -3.55 17.63 11.04
N LEU A 51 -3.55 16.38 11.49
CA LEU A 51 -3.55 15.20 10.62
C LEU A 51 -4.85 15.11 9.79
N SER A 52 -6.00 15.45 10.36
CA SER A 52 -7.27 15.58 9.63
C SER A 52 -7.19 16.65 8.54
N PHE A 53 -6.62 17.82 8.83
CA PHE A 53 -6.43 18.86 7.84
C PHE A 53 -5.49 18.42 6.72
N GLN A 54 -4.38 17.76 7.05
CA GLN A 54 -3.46 17.20 6.05
C GLN A 54 -4.12 16.10 5.20
N ALA A 55 -4.95 15.24 5.82
CA ALA A 55 -5.70 14.21 5.13
C ALA A 55 -6.65 14.78 4.06
N THR A 56 -7.21 15.98 4.27
CA THR A 56 -8.05 16.65 3.27
C THR A 56 -7.35 16.85 1.93
N GLY A 57 -6.08 17.26 1.95
CA GLY A 57 -5.31 17.55 0.74
C GLY A 57 -4.96 16.32 -0.08
N VAL A 58 -4.75 15.19 0.59
CA VAL A 58 -4.31 13.96 -0.07
C VAL A 58 -5.51 13.10 -0.44
N ILE A 59 -6.49 12.93 0.46
CA ILE A 59 -7.56 11.96 0.27
C ILE A 59 -8.70 12.48 -0.61
N TYR A 60 -9.07 13.75 -0.47
CA TYR A 60 -10.29 14.28 -1.10
C TYR A 60 -10.04 15.02 -2.41
N GLY A 61 -8.83 14.93 -2.97
CA GLY A 61 -8.55 15.52 -4.27
C GLY A 61 -9.43 14.91 -5.36
N ASP A 62 -9.44 13.58 -5.49
CA ASP A 62 -10.20 12.88 -6.54
C ASP A 62 -11.72 13.13 -6.41
N ILE A 63 -12.33 12.65 -5.31
CA ILE A 63 -13.77 12.82 -5.03
C ILE A 63 -14.20 14.30 -4.94
N GLY A 64 -13.29 15.19 -4.56
CA GLY A 64 -13.51 16.63 -4.48
C GLY A 64 -13.61 17.30 -5.85
N THR A 65 -12.99 16.74 -6.88
CA THR A 65 -13.01 17.27 -8.25
C THR A 65 -14.17 16.73 -9.11
N SER A 66 -14.86 15.67 -8.66
CA SER A 66 -16.04 15.10 -9.33
C SER A 66 -17.14 16.09 -9.72
N PRO A 67 -17.45 17.16 -8.95
CA PRO A 67 -18.44 18.17 -9.35
C PRO A 67 -18.15 18.85 -10.71
N LEU A 68 -16.92 18.76 -11.22
CA LEU A 68 -16.57 19.26 -12.56
C LEU A 68 -17.32 18.54 -13.68
N TYR A 69 -17.61 17.24 -13.54
CA TYR A 69 -18.04 16.40 -14.66
C TYR A 69 -19.23 15.46 -14.39
N VAL A 70 -19.74 15.35 -13.16
CA VAL A 70 -20.84 14.41 -12.85
C VAL A 70 -22.12 14.71 -13.63
N TYR A 71 -22.59 15.96 -13.66
CA TYR A 71 -23.83 16.29 -14.36
C TYR A 71 -23.69 16.20 -15.89
N SER A 72 -22.55 16.63 -16.44
CA SER A 72 -22.27 16.51 -17.88
C SER A 72 -22.06 15.07 -18.35
N SER A 73 -21.70 14.17 -17.43
CA SER A 73 -21.60 12.73 -17.69
C SER A 73 -22.90 11.96 -17.44
N THR A 74 -23.84 12.56 -16.69
CA THR A 74 -25.16 11.98 -16.41
C THR A 74 -26.16 12.33 -17.51
N PHE A 75 -26.16 13.58 -17.98
CA PHE A 75 -27.16 14.11 -18.91
C PHE A 75 -26.56 14.43 -20.27
N SER A 76 -27.18 13.94 -21.34
CA SER A 76 -26.82 14.25 -22.73
C SER A 76 -27.62 15.42 -23.32
N SER A 77 -28.76 15.75 -22.72
CA SER A 77 -29.61 16.90 -23.04
C SER A 77 -30.06 17.58 -21.75
N GLN A 78 -30.62 18.78 -21.86
CA GLN A 78 -31.11 19.50 -20.69
C GLN A 78 -32.09 18.64 -19.88
N PRO A 79 -31.85 18.44 -18.57
CA PRO A 79 -32.71 17.63 -17.73
C PRO A 79 -34.00 18.37 -17.36
N SER A 80 -35.09 17.62 -17.21
CA SER A 80 -36.28 18.14 -16.56
C SER A 80 -36.01 18.41 -15.07
N TRP A 81 -36.79 19.30 -14.43
CA TRP A 81 -36.63 19.59 -13.00
C TRP A 81 -36.69 18.31 -12.16
N ASP A 82 -37.65 17.43 -12.44
CA ASP A 82 -37.78 16.19 -11.69
C ASP A 82 -36.61 15.23 -11.93
N ASP A 83 -36.05 15.18 -13.15
CA ASP A 83 -34.89 14.34 -13.46
C ASP A 83 -33.64 14.83 -12.75
N LEU A 84 -33.48 16.15 -12.69
CA LEU A 84 -32.39 16.79 -12.00
C LEU A 84 -32.46 16.53 -10.49
N VAL A 85 -33.63 16.72 -9.86
CA VAL A 85 -33.83 16.43 -8.42
C VAL A 85 -33.69 14.93 -8.12
N GLY A 86 -34.16 14.07 -9.00
CA GLY A 86 -33.97 12.63 -8.92
C GLY A 86 -32.50 12.22 -8.94
N SER A 87 -31.73 12.75 -9.88
CA SER A 87 -30.30 12.52 -10.00
C SER A 87 -29.52 13.08 -8.80
N LEU A 88 -29.86 14.28 -8.33
CA LEU A 88 -29.31 14.87 -7.11
C LEU A 88 -29.59 13.98 -5.88
N SER A 89 -30.79 13.40 -5.78
CA SER A 89 -31.14 12.48 -4.69
C SER A 89 -30.24 11.24 -4.70
N ILE A 90 -29.98 10.67 -5.88
CA ILE A 90 -29.05 9.53 -6.01
C ILE A 90 -27.64 9.93 -5.57
N ILE A 91 -27.15 11.11 -5.97
CA ILE A 91 -25.82 11.61 -5.55
C ILE A 91 -25.72 11.74 -4.03
N ILE A 92 -26.71 12.41 -3.40
CA ILE A 92 -26.75 12.60 -1.95
C ILE A 92 -26.72 11.24 -1.22
N TRP A 93 -27.56 10.31 -1.63
CA TRP A 93 -27.65 8.99 -1.00
C TRP A 93 -26.47 8.09 -1.34
N ALA A 94 -25.81 8.25 -2.49
CA ALA A 94 -24.56 7.56 -2.81
C ALA A 94 -23.42 8.06 -1.90
N LEU A 95 -23.24 9.37 -1.74
CA LEU A 95 -22.26 9.94 -0.80
C LEU A 95 -22.54 9.53 0.65
N THR A 96 -23.82 9.47 1.03
CA THR A 96 -24.24 9.06 2.37
C THR A 96 -24.00 7.56 2.60
N LEU A 97 -24.54 6.68 1.75
CA LEU A 97 -24.53 5.24 1.98
C LEU A 97 -23.20 4.60 1.59
N ILE A 98 -22.65 4.95 0.42
CA ILE A 98 -21.41 4.35 -0.07
C ILE A 98 -20.24 4.98 0.66
N VAL A 99 -20.03 6.29 0.55
CA VAL A 99 -18.81 6.90 1.11
C VAL A 99 -18.86 6.96 2.64
N THR A 100 -19.94 7.50 3.20
CA THR A 100 -20.01 7.76 4.65
C THR A 100 -20.29 6.48 5.45
N VAL A 101 -21.40 5.78 5.16
CA VAL A 101 -21.79 4.60 5.94
C VAL A 101 -20.90 3.40 5.63
N LYS A 102 -20.77 3.02 4.35
CA LYS A 102 -19.98 1.85 3.97
C LYS A 102 -18.50 2.10 4.18
N TYR A 103 -17.90 3.12 3.58
CA TYR A 103 -16.45 3.27 3.69
C TYR A 103 -16.00 3.86 5.03
N CYS A 104 -16.44 5.06 5.40
CA CYS A 104 -15.93 5.73 6.60
C CYS A 104 -16.24 4.98 7.90
N PHE A 105 -17.41 4.34 8.00
CA PHE A 105 -17.81 3.62 9.22
C PHE A 105 -17.58 2.12 9.20
N ILE A 106 -17.54 1.44 8.04
CA ILE A 106 -17.35 -0.02 7.99
C ILE A 106 -15.97 -0.37 7.42
N VAL A 107 -15.71 -0.05 6.15
CA VAL A 107 -14.50 -0.50 5.42
C VAL A 107 -13.21 0.00 6.08
N LEU A 108 -13.16 1.24 6.59
CA LEU A 108 -11.96 1.75 7.27
C LEU A 108 -11.56 0.96 8.53
N HIS A 109 -12.43 0.09 9.08
CA HIS A 109 -12.06 -0.81 10.17
C HIS A 109 -11.35 -2.10 9.70
N ALA A 110 -11.38 -2.39 8.40
CA ALA A 110 -10.80 -3.56 7.80
C ALA A 110 -9.36 -3.27 7.34
N ASP A 111 -8.53 -2.82 8.29
CA ASP A 111 -7.11 -2.49 8.07
C ASP A 111 -6.19 -3.67 8.37
N ASP A 112 -5.10 -3.83 7.60
CA ASP A 112 -4.00 -4.77 7.86
C ASP A 112 -2.80 -4.01 8.43
N ASP A 113 -2.62 -4.07 9.76
CA ASP A 113 -1.56 -3.37 10.49
C ASP A 113 -1.47 -1.87 10.12
N GLY A 114 -2.62 -1.20 9.93
CA GLY A 114 -2.75 0.21 9.56
C GLY A 114 -2.84 0.50 8.06
N GLN A 115 -2.60 -0.49 7.19
CA GLN A 115 -2.75 -0.34 5.73
C GLN A 115 -4.17 -0.67 5.28
N GLY A 116 -4.68 0.05 4.28
CA GLY A 116 -5.97 -0.23 3.66
C GLY A 116 -5.85 -0.54 2.17
N GLY A 117 -6.99 -0.70 1.50
CA GLY A 117 -7.09 -1.10 0.10
C GLY A 117 -7.35 -2.60 -0.11
N THR A 118 -7.71 -2.98 -1.34
CA THR A 118 -8.09 -4.35 -1.69
C THR A 118 -6.98 -5.38 -1.41
N PHE A 119 -5.71 -4.98 -1.57
CA PHE A 119 -4.58 -5.86 -1.27
C PHE A 119 -4.37 -6.06 0.23
N ALA A 120 -4.57 -5.02 1.04
CA ALA A 120 -4.51 -5.14 2.49
C ALA A 120 -5.59 -6.12 2.99
N LEU A 121 -6.80 -6.08 2.41
CA LEU A 121 -7.85 -7.08 2.68
C LEU A 121 -7.41 -8.50 2.28
N TYR A 122 -6.77 -8.64 1.12
CA TYR A 122 -6.22 -9.93 0.68
C TYR A 122 -5.12 -10.46 1.62
N SER A 123 -4.17 -9.61 1.99
CA SER A 123 -3.09 -9.92 2.94
C SER A 123 -3.66 -10.32 4.30
N LEU A 124 -4.64 -9.58 4.81
CA LEU A 124 -5.33 -9.86 6.05
C LEU A 124 -6.04 -11.23 5.99
N LEU A 125 -6.81 -11.49 4.94
CA LEU A 125 -7.50 -12.78 4.78
C LEU A 125 -6.51 -13.94 4.71
N THR A 126 -5.44 -13.83 3.92
CA THR A 126 -4.39 -14.87 3.81
C THR A 126 -3.55 -15.03 5.07
N ARG A 127 -3.55 -14.06 6.00
CA ARG A 127 -2.85 -14.19 7.30
C ARG A 127 -3.67 -15.02 8.29
N TYR A 128 -5.00 -14.87 8.22
CA TYR A 128 -5.94 -15.55 9.11
C TYR A 128 -6.44 -16.90 8.57
N THR A 129 -6.21 -17.17 7.28
CA THR A 129 -6.59 -18.41 6.57
C THR A 129 -5.38 -19.02 5.86
N HIS A 130 -5.26 -20.34 5.84
CA HIS A 130 -4.08 -21.03 5.26
C HIS A 130 -4.11 -21.11 3.72
N ILE A 131 -4.50 -20.02 3.05
CA ILE A 131 -4.89 -19.99 1.62
C ILE A 131 -3.71 -19.81 0.65
N SER A 132 -2.58 -19.22 1.08
CA SER A 132 -1.45 -18.93 0.19
C SER A 132 -0.11 -19.41 0.75
N HIS A 133 0.75 -19.92 -0.13
CA HIS A 133 2.14 -20.25 0.18
C HIS A 133 2.95 -18.97 0.36
N ARG A 134 3.22 -18.57 1.60
CA ARG A 134 3.99 -17.36 1.91
C ARG A 134 5.50 -17.59 1.76
N ASP A 135 6.21 -16.48 1.55
CA ASP A 135 7.68 -16.49 1.56
C ASP A 135 8.16 -17.05 2.91
N PRO A 136 9.12 -18.00 2.95
CA PRO A 136 9.80 -18.41 4.17
C PRO A 136 10.29 -17.24 5.05
N LYS A 137 10.56 -16.07 4.46
CA LYS A 137 10.89 -14.81 5.15
C LYS A 137 9.78 -14.26 6.06
N GLU A 138 8.51 -14.48 5.72
CA GLU A 138 7.36 -13.96 6.48
C GLU A 138 6.89 -14.89 7.59
N LEU A 139 7.30 -16.16 7.59
CA LEU A 139 7.02 -17.11 8.69
C LEU A 139 7.66 -16.66 10.02
N ALA A 140 8.66 -15.79 9.97
CA ALA A 140 9.25 -15.13 11.12
C ALA A 140 8.45 -13.92 11.63
N VAL A 141 7.30 -13.58 11.03
CA VAL A 141 6.35 -12.58 11.52
C VAL A 141 5.11 -13.31 12.03
N GLY A 142 4.94 -13.34 13.35
CA GLY A 142 3.94 -14.16 14.04
C GLY A 142 2.58 -14.23 13.34
N LEU A 143 2.17 -15.47 13.04
CA LEU A 143 0.81 -15.81 12.61
C LEU A 143 -0.16 -15.40 13.74
N LYS A 144 -0.85 -14.27 13.57
CA LYS A 144 -2.00 -13.91 14.41
C LYS A 144 -3.17 -14.80 14.01
N ARG A 145 -3.18 -16.04 14.49
CA ARG A 145 -4.29 -16.99 14.30
C ARG A 145 -5.22 -16.94 15.51
N HIS A 146 -6.52 -16.81 15.26
CA HIS A 146 -7.53 -17.17 16.26
C HIS A 146 -7.72 -18.68 16.29
N HIS A 147 -7.90 -19.24 17.48
CA HIS A 147 -8.17 -20.67 17.62
C HIS A 147 -9.48 -21.01 16.91
N THR A 148 -9.57 -22.18 16.28
CA THR A 148 -10.76 -22.60 15.51
C THR A 148 -12.04 -22.58 16.36
N ASN A 149 -11.93 -22.69 17.68
CA ASN A 149 -13.04 -22.60 18.62
C ASN A 149 -13.56 -21.18 18.87
N ASP A 150 -12.80 -20.15 18.50
CA ASP A 150 -13.20 -18.74 18.64
C ASP A 150 -14.14 -18.29 17.52
N LEU A 151 -14.28 -19.08 16.45
CA LEU A 151 -15.16 -18.80 15.32
C LEU A 151 -16.55 -19.40 15.56
N LYS A 152 -17.60 -18.64 15.20
CA LYS A 152 -18.99 -19.14 15.21
C LYS A 152 -19.20 -20.17 14.09
N ALA A 153 -20.23 -21.02 14.20
CA ALA A 153 -20.46 -22.17 13.30
C ALA A 153 -20.38 -21.82 11.79
N GLY A 154 -21.03 -20.74 11.35
CA GLY A 154 -20.96 -20.30 9.94
C GLY A 154 -19.56 -19.84 9.50
N GLY A 155 -18.79 -19.23 10.40
CA GLY A 155 -17.39 -18.86 10.13
C GLY A 155 -16.45 -20.07 10.09
N LYS A 156 -16.72 -21.12 10.88
CA LYS A 156 -15.98 -22.39 10.82
C LYS A 156 -16.18 -23.07 9.46
N SER A 157 -17.43 -23.23 9.02
CA SER A 157 -17.75 -23.84 7.73
C SER A 157 -17.16 -23.05 6.56
N LEU A 158 -17.29 -21.71 6.57
CA LEU A 158 -16.70 -20.87 5.52
C LEU A 158 -15.17 -20.98 5.47
N ARG A 159 -14.51 -20.99 6.63
CA ARG A 159 -13.06 -21.19 6.72
C ARG A 159 -12.64 -22.54 6.16
N GLU A 160 -13.35 -23.60 6.52
CA GLU A 160 -13.07 -24.96 6.05
C GLU A 160 -13.20 -25.07 4.53
N VAL A 161 -14.25 -24.48 3.93
CA VAL A 161 -14.41 -24.40 2.47
C VAL A 161 -13.25 -23.66 1.81
N LEU A 162 -12.84 -22.52 2.37
CA LEU A 162 -11.73 -21.72 1.85
C LEU A 162 -10.37 -22.44 1.98
N GLU A 163 -10.11 -23.12 3.09
CA GLU A 163 -8.84 -23.83 3.35
C GLU A 163 -8.74 -25.14 2.55
N HIS A 164 -9.86 -25.80 2.24
CA HIS A 164 -9.86 -27.07 1.51
C HIS A 164 -9.99 -26.90 -0.02
N SER A 165 -10.68 -25.85 -0.50
CA SER A 165 -10.94 -25.65 -1.92
C SER A 165 -9.85 -24.83 -2.61
N LYS A 166 -9.00 -25.49 -3.40
CA LYS A 166 -8.01 -24.82 -4.26
C LYS A 166 -8.63 -23.80 -5.21
N ALA A 167 -9.85 -24.05 -5.69
CA ALA A 167 -10.55 -23.12 -6.57
C ALA A 167 -10.92 -21.81 -5.85
N CYS A 168 -11.37 -21.87 -4.60
CA CYS A 168 -11.68 -20.69 -3.80
C CYS A 168 -10.41 -19.89 -3.44
N GLN A 169 -9.32 -20.59 -3.15
CA GLN A 169 -8.00 -19.98 -2.89
C GLN A 169 -7.50 -19.21 -4.11
N PHE A 170 -7.54 -19.85 -5.28
CA PHE A 170 -7.19 -19.22 -6.55
C PHE A 170 -8.11 -18.05 -6.87
N ALA A 171 -9.43 -18.19 -6.67
CA ALA A 171 -10.39 -17.11 -6.90
C ALA A 171 -10.11 -15.89 -5.99
N LEU A 172 -9.86 -16.12 -4.70
CA LEU A 172 -9.55 -15.03 -3.76
C LEU A 172 -8.24 -14.32 -4.12
N GLN A 173 -7.22 -15.08 -4.52
CA GLN A 173 -5.96 -14.53 -5.02
C GLN A 173 -6.16 -13.71 -6.29
N PHE A 174 -6.87 -14.26 -7.27
CA PHE A 174 -7.13 -13.59 -8.53
C PHE A 174 -7.92 -12.29 -8.30
N VAL A 175 -8.96 -12.32 -7.47
CA VAL A 175 -9.77 -11.15 -7.12
C VAL A 175 -8.95 -10.08 -6.42
N GLY A 176 -8.06 -10.46 -5.49
CA GLY A 176 -7.16 -9.51 -4.82
C GLY A 176 -6.19 -8.83 -5.79
N VAL A 177 -5.54 -9.60 -6.66
CA VAL A 177 -4.61 -9.07 -7.69
C VAL A 177 -5.34 -8.22 -8.72
N LEU A 178 -6.52 -8.64 -9.16
CA LEU A 178 -7.37 -7.89 -10.08
C LEU A 178 -7.79 -6.55 -9.48
N GLY A 179 -8.21 -6.54 -8.22
CA GLY A 179 -8.58 -5.31 -7.51
C GLY A 179 -7.45 -4.29 -7.49
N VAL A 180 -6.23 -4.70 -7.11
CA VAL A 180 -5.06 -3.79 -7.16
C VAL A 180 -4.77 -3.31 -8.56
N SER A 181 -4.82 -4.20 -9.55
CA SER A 181 -4.55 -3.86 -10.94
C SER A 181 -5.56 -2.84 -11.49
N MET A 182 -6.83 -2.94 -11.07
CA MET A 182 -7.87 -1.97 -11.42
C MET A 182 -7.64 -0.61 -10.74
N VAL A 183 -7.24 -0.56 -9.47
CA VAL A 183 -6.88 0.71 -8.81
C VAL A 183 -5.62 1.33 -9.42
N MET A 184 -4.65 0.53 -9.84
CA MET A 184 -3.48 1.03 -10.58
C MET A 184 -3.84 1.55 -11.98
N ALA A 185 -4.78 0.89 -12.67
CA ALA A 185 -5.31 1.37 -13.95
C ALA A 185 -6.03 2.72 -13.76
N ASP A 186 -6.83 2.84 -12.69
CA ASP A 186 -7.45 4.09 -12.25
C ASP A 186 -6.40 5.19 -11.98
N GLY A 187 -5.28 4.85 -11.34
CA GLY A 187 -4.14 5.77 -11.15
C GLY A 187 -3.56 6.36 -12.44
N VAL A 188 -3.77 5.72 -13.60
CA VAL A 188 -3.40 6.27 -14.92
C VAL A 188 -4.47 7.23 -15.47
N LEU A 189 -5.75 6.94 -15.21
CA LEU A 189 -6.92 7.64 -15.77
C LEU A 189 -7.28 8.90 -14.97
N THR A 190 -7.21 8.85 -13.64
CA THR A 190 -7.61 9.99 -12.78
C THR A 190 -6.86 11.27 -13.16
N PRO A 191 -5.51 11.28 -13.30
CA PRO A 191 -4.82 12.51 -13.68
C PRO A 191 -5.27 13.07 -15.04
N ALA A 192 -5.56 12.19 -16.01
CA ALA A 192 -6.08 12.59 -17.31
C ALA A 192 -7.47 13.24 -17.18
N GLN A 193 -8.36 12.60 -16.42
CA GLN A 193 -9.75 13.07 -16.26
C GLN A 193 -9.82 14.39 -15.48
N SER A 194 -9.14 14.49 -14.33
CA SER A 194 -9.18 15.69 -13.50
C SER A 194 -8.56 16.90 -14.22
N VAL A 195 -7.40 16.74 -14.85
CA VAL A 195 -6.72 17.85 -15.56
C VAL A 195 -7.50 18.28 -16.80
N LEU A 196 -7.99 17.32 -17.60
CA LEU A 196 -8.79 17.64 -18.78
C LEU A 196 -10.10 18.35 -18.39
N GLY A 197 -10.78 17.88 -17.33
CA GLY A 197 -12.01 18.51 -16.82
C GLY A 197 -11.78 19.93 -16.28
N ALA A 198 -10.64 20.21 -15.64
CA ALA A 198 -10.32 21.56 -15.20
C ALA A 198 -9.98 22.51 -16.36
N ILE A 199 -9.28 22.02 -17.40
CA ILE A 199 -8.85 22.84 -18.54
C ILE A 199 -9.97 23.10 -19.55
N GLN A 200 -10.98 22.24 -19.64
CA GLN A 200 -12.18 22.50 -20.44
C GLN A 200 -12.90 23.80 -20.06
N GLY A 201 -12.73 24.30 -18.83
CA GLY A 201 -13.23 25.62 -18.43
C GLY A 201 -12.71 26.78 -19.28
N ILE A 202 -11.54 26.63 -19.92
CA ILE A 202 -11.02 27.65 -20.84
C ILE A 202 -11.95 27.80 -22.06
N GLN A 203 -12.59 26.73 -22.51
CA GLN A 203 -13.52 26.77 -23.63
C GLN A 203 -14.78 27.58 -23.32
N VAL A 204 -15.18 27.64 -22.04
CA VAL A 204 -16.29 28.50 -21.57
C VAL A 204 -15.91 29.98 -21.66
N ALA A 205 -14.64 30.33 -21.40
CA ALA A 205 -14.14 31.70 -21.51
C ALA A 205 -13.80 32.11 -22.95
N ASN A 206 -13.31 31.17 -23.77
CA ASN A 206 -12.93 31.40 -25.15
C ASN A 206 -13.35 30.22 -26.05
N PRO A 207 -14.53 30.31 -26.68
CA PRO A 207 -15.09 29.24 -27.51
C PRO A 207 -14.27 28.93 -28.78
N ASP A 208 -13.44 29.87 -29.25
CA ASP A 208 -12.64 29.71 -30.47
C ASP A 208 -11.41 28.81 -30.27
N LEU A 209 -11.12 28.43 -29.01
CA LEU A 209 -10.01 27.55 -28.69
C LEU A 209 -10.34 26.10 -29.09
N GLY A 210 -9.67 25.59 -30.13
CA GLY A 210 -9.89 24.23 -30.62
C GLY A 210 -9.58 23.15 -29.57
N THR A 211 -10.29 22.01 -29.65
CA THR A 211 -10.12 20.85 -28.75
C THR A 211 -8.67 20.34 -28.71
N SER A 212 -7.93 20.44 -29.81
CA SER A 212 -6.51 20.08 -29.88
C SER A 212 -5.63 20.94 -28.98
N ALA A 213 -5.94 22.23 -28.82
CA ALA A 213 -5.22 23.11 -27.91
C ALA A 213 -5.51 22.76 -26.44
N ILE A 214 -6.77 22.46 -26.11
CA ILE A 214 -7.18 22.00 -24.77
C ILE A 214 -6.42 20.73 -24.38
N VAL A 215 -6.42 19.72 -25.25
CA VAL A 215 -5.68 18.47 -25.04
C VAL A 215 -4.17 18.74 -24.92
N GLY A 216 -3.61 19.61 -25.76
CA GLY A 216 -2.18 19.98 -25.69
C GLY A 216 -1.78 20.66 -24.38
N ILE A 217 -2.61 21.57 -23.87
CA ILE A 217 -2.39 22.24 -22.58
C ILE A 217 -2.48 21.23 -21.43
N SER A 218 -3.49 20.35 -21.45
CA SER A 218 -3.64 19.28 -20.45
C SER A 218 -2.41 18.36 -20.43
N CYS A 219 -1.92 17.93 -21.60
CA CYS A 219 -0.69 17.13 -21.69
C CYS A 219 0.53 17.87 -21.14
N ALA A 220 0.67 19.18 -21.40
CA ALA A 220 1.76 19.98 -20.85
C ALA A 220 1.73 20.05 -19.31
N ILE A 221 0.54 20.26 -18.74
CA ILE A 221 0.34 20.28 -17.28
C ILE A 221 0.69 18.91 -16.67
N LEU A 222 0.26 17.82 -17.31
CA LEU A 222 0.59 16.46 -16.88
C LEU A 222 2.09 16.18 -16.93
N VAL A 223 2.79 16.59 -17.98
CA VAL A 223 4.26 16.43 -18.04
C VAL A 223 4.94 17.19 -16.90
N VAL A 224 4.55 18.44 -16.65
CA VAL A 224 5.10 19.24 -15.54
C VAL A 224 4.80 18.57 -14.19
N LEU A 225 3.57 18.07 -14.00
CA LEU A 225 3.15 17.34 -12.81
C LEU A 225 4.09 16.16 -12.52
N PHE A 226 4.38 15.33 -13.54
CA PHE A 226 5.24 14.14 -13.40
C PHE A 226 6.73 14.46 -13.27
N LEU A 227 7.19 15.60 -13.80
CA LEU A 227 8.57 16.09 -13.65
C LEU A 227 8.87 16.61 -12.24
N ILE A 228 7.87 17.13 -11.53
CA ILE A 228 8.01 17.68 -10.17
C ILE A 228 8.05 16.58 -9.09
N GLN A 229 7.60 15.37 -9.41
CA GLN A 229 7.51 14.22 -8.49
C GLN A 229 8.80 13.88 -7.70
N PRO A 230 10.02 13.95 -8.29
CA PRO A 230 11.26 13.64 -7.56
C PRO A 230 11.53 14.57 -6.37
N LEU A 231 10.89 15.76 -6.30
CA LEU A 231 11.07 16.71 -5.19
C LEU A 231 10.41 16.24 -3.88
N GLY A 232 9.63 15.15 -3.95
CA GLY A 232 9.10 14.42 -2.80
C GLY A 232 7.76 14.94 -2.29
N THR A 233 6.85 14.02 -1.99
CA THR A 233 5.49 14.33 -1.49
C THR A 233 5.51 14.98 -0.11
N SER A 234 6.53 14.75 0.71
CA SER A 234 6.70 15.38 2.03
C SER A 234 6.74 16.92 1.97
N LYS A 235 7.48 17.48 0.99
CA LYS A 235 7.61 18.94 0.83
C LYS A 235 6.39 19.57 0.16
N ILE A 236 5.71 18.85 -0.72
CA ILE A 236 4.60 19.37 -1.52
C ILE A 236 3.24 19.14 -0.80
N GLY A 237 3.11 18.06 -0.03
CA GLY A 237 1.88 17.66 0.67
C GLY A 237 1.34 18.69 1.66
N THR A 238 2.23 19.44 2.32
CA THR A 238 1.83 20.55 3.21
C THR A 238 1.11 21.68 2.46
N THR A 239 1.36 21.83 1.16
CA THR A 239 0.73 22.84 0.29
C THR A 239 -0.60 22.35 -0.32
N PHE A 240 -0.79 21.03 -0.40
CA PHE A 240 -1.99 20.42 -0.98
C PHE A 240 -3.25 20.59 -0.12
N ALA A 241 -3.11 20.42 1.20
CA ALA A 241 -4.24 20.58 2.12
C ALA A 241 -4.91 21.97 2.04
N PRO A 242 -4.16 23.09 2.03
CA PRO A 242 -4.74 24.41 1.77
C PRO A 242 -5.48 24.51 0.43
N ILE A 243 -4.89 24.01 -0.67
CA ILE A 243 -5.49 24.11 -2.02
C ILE A 243 -6.85 23.40 -2.05
N VAL A 244 -6.92 22.14 -1.60
CA VAL A 244 -8.16 21.36 -1.61
C VAL A 244 -9.18 21.94 -0.63
N THR A 245 -8.74 22.46 0.51
CA THR A 245 -9.64 23.12 1.47
C THR A 245 -10.27 24.38 0.85
N VAL A 246 -9.47 25.23 0.20
CA VAL A 246 -9.98 26.42 -0.51
C VAL A 246 -10.93 26.03 -1.63
N TRP A 247 -10.59 24.98 -2.40
CA TRP A 247 -11.46 24.43 -3.44
C TRP A 247 -12.82 23.97 -2.90
N LEU A 248 -12.83 23.18 -1.83
CA LEU A 248 -14.05 22.65 -1.21
C LEU A 248 -14.91 23.77 -0.61
N LEU A 249 -14.28 24.72 0.09
CA LEU A 249 -14.97 25.89 0.66
C LEU A 249 -15.51 26.82 -0.44
N PHE A 250 -14.79 26.97 -1.54
CA PHE A 250 -15.28 27.72 -2.69
C PHE A 250 -16.54 27.08 -3.27
N ASN A 251 -16.53 25.76 -3.49
CA ASN A 251 -17.70 25.01 -3.94
C ASN A 251 -18.87 25.10 -2.95
N LEU A 252 -18.61 25.06 -1.65
CA LEU A 252 -19.61 25.29 -0.61
C LEU A 252 -20.26 26.67 -0.75
N CYS A 253 -19.46 27.73 -0.90
CA CYS A 253 -19.94 29.09 -1.08
C CYS A 253 -20.76 29.26 -2.37
N CYS A 254 -20.28 28.74 -3.50
CA CYS A 254 -21.02 28.71 -4.77
C CYS A 254 -22.35 27.96 -4.60
N GLY A 255 -22.31 26.83 -3.89
CA GLY A 255 -23.48 26.01 -3.61
C GLY A 255 -24.56 26.75 -2.83
N ILE A 256 -24.17 27.41 -1.74
CA ILE A 256 -25.06 28.24 -0.91
C ILE A 256 -25.62 29.42 -1.72
N TYR A 257 -24.78 30.10 -2.49
CA TYR A 257 -25.21 31.20 -3.36
C TYR A 257 -26.28 30.73 -4.35
N ASN A 258 -26.04 29.63 -5.07
CA ASN A 258 -26.97 29.16 -6.09
C ASN A 258 -28.30 28.70 -5.50
N LEU A 259 -28.29 28.04 -4.35
CA LEU A 259 -29.51 27.67 -3.62
C LEU A 259 -30.31 28.89 -3.17
N SER A 260 -29.64 29.96 -2.77
CA SER A 260 -30.30 31.18 -2.29
C SER A 260 -30.91 32.04 -3.41
N VAL A 261 -30.29 32.03 -4.61
CA VAL A 261 -30.65 32.91 -5.72
C VAL A 261 -31.57 32.24 -6.74
N HIS A 262 -31.37 30.94 -7.02
CA HIS A 262 -32.06 30.27 -8.13
C HIS A 262 -33.24 29.41 -7.64
N ASP A 263 -32.96 28.20 -7.12
CA ASP A 263 -34.01 27.26 -6.74
C ASP A 263 -33.64 26.46 -5.49
N HIS A 264 -34.24 26.83 -4.35
CA HIS A 264 -34.08 26.10 -3.08
C HIS A 264 -34.95 24.83 -3.02
N SER A 265 -35.90 24.65 -3.94
CA SER A 265 -36.82 23.50 -3.92
C SER A 265 -36.12 22.18 -4.29
N VAL A 266 -34.94 22.24 -4.93
CA VAL A 266 -34.08 21.08 -5.21
C VAL A 266 -33.63 20.35 -3.94
N LEU A 267 -33.66 21.00 -2.77
CA LEU A 267 -33.38 20.38 -1.47
C LEU A 267 -34.36 19.24 -1.11
N LYS A 268 -35.50 19.13 -1.81
CA LYS A 268 -36.37 17.95 -1.74
C LYS A 268 -35.62 16.65 -2.07
N ALA A 269 -34.52 16.72 -2.83
CA ALA A 269 -33.64 15.60 -3.15
C ALA A 269 -33.07 14.85 -1.92
N PHE A 270 -33.02 15.47 -0.74
CA PHE A 270 -32.62 14.79 0.50
C PHE A 270 -33.57 13.62 0.85
N SER A 271 -34.82 13.66 0.36
CA SER A 271 -35.73 12.52 0.45
C SER A 271 -35.35 11.45 -0.58
N PRO A 272 -35.08 10.19 -0.16
CA PRO A 272 -34.74 9.11 -1.09
C PRO A 272 -35.89 8.76 -2.03
N HIS A 273 -37.11 9.23 -1.73
CA HIS A 273 -38.27 9.07 -2.61
C HIS A 273 -37.99 9.56 -4.04
N PHE A 274 -37.28 10.68 -4.20
CA PHE A 274 -36.98 11.23 -5.53
C PHE A 274 -36.01 10.35 -6.33
N ALA A 275 -35.02 9.72 -5.68
CA ALA A 275 -34.15 8.75 -6.32
C ALA A 275 -34.94 7.54 -6.87
N PHE A 276 -35.84 6.97 -6.06
CA PHE A 276 -36.70 5.86 -6.50
C PHE A 276 -37.68 6.28 -7.59
N ALA A 277 -38.33 7.45 -7.43
CA ALA A 277 -39.26 7.97 -8.43
C ALA A 277 -38.58 8.19 -9.78
N TYR A 278 -37.35 8.71 -9.77
CA TYR A 278 -36.53 8.89 -10.96
C TYR A 278 -36.21 7.58 -11.69
N LEU A 279 -35.73 6.57 -10.95
CA LEU A 279 -35.42 5.27 -11.52
C LEU A 279 -36.66 4.56 -12.07
N VAL A 280 -37.79 4.65 -11.36
CA VAL A 280 -39.06 4.05 -11.79
C VAL A 280 -39.62 4.76 -13.02
N ARG A 281 -39.58 6.10 -13.06
CA ARG A 281 -40.10 6.88 -14.18
C ARG A 281 -39.29 6.68 -15.45
N ASN A 282 -37.96 6.73 -15.36
CA ASN A 282 -37.08 6.70 -16.52
C ASN A 282 -36.65 5.27 -16.93
N GLY A 283 -36.99 4.27 -16.12
CA GLY A 283 -36.74 2.86 -16.42
C GLY A 283 -35.29 2.58 -16.81
N ARG A 284 -35.08 2.11 -18.04
CA ARG A 284 -33.74 1.77 -18.56
C ARG A 284 -32.82 2.98 -18.67
N GLU A 285 -33.32 4.14 -19.07
CA GLU A 285 -32.48 5.35 -19.19
C GLU A 285 -32.09 5.88 -17.80
N GLY A 286 -33.00 5.78 -16.82
CA GLY A 286 -32.67 6.03 -15.42
C GLY A 286 -31.59 5.08 -14.89
N TRP A 287 -31.67 3.79 -15.22
CA TRP A 287 -30.63 2.83 -14.88
C TRP A 287 -29.29 3.14 -15.55
N LYS A 288 -29.25 3.51 -16.84
CA LYS A 288 -28.02 3.94 -17.55
C LYS A 288 -27.38 5.19 -16.93
N SER A 289 -28.20 6.11 -16.43
CA SER A 289 -27.72 7.35 -15.79
C SER A 289 -26.89 7.08 -14.53
N LEU A 290 -27.09 5.93 -13.85
CA LEU A 290 -26.26 5.51 -12.72
C LEU A 290 -24.78 5.43 -13.11
N GLY A 291 -24.48 5.12 -14.38
CA GLY A 291 -23.14 5.14 -14.96
C GLY A 291 -22.47 6.52 -14.95
N GLY A 292 -23.23 7.62 -15.01
CA GLY A 292 -22.72 8.99 -14.86
C GLY A 292 -22.70 9.41 -13.39
N LEU A 293 -23.74 9.05 -12.64
CA LEU A 293 -23.90 9.41 -11.24
C LEU A 293 -22.86 8.75 -10.32
N LEU A 294 -22.31 7.60 -10.72
CA LEU A 294 -21.23 6.95 -9.95
C LEU A 294 -20.01 7.85 -9.77
N LEU A 295 -19.76 8.74 -10.74
CA LEU A 295 -18.60 9.64 -10.74
C LEU A 295 -18.59 10.56 -9.51
N ALA A 296 -19.72 10.70 -8.81
CA ALA A 296 -19.82 11.50 -7.60
C ALA A 296 -19.07 10.91 -6.40
N PHE A 297 -18.80 9.60 -6.38
CA PHE A 297 -18.10 8.93 -5.28
C PHE A 297 -16.82 8.21 -5.72
N THR A 298 -16.36 8.46 -6.95
CA THR A 298 -15.07 7.96 -7.40
C THR A 298 -13.95 8.66 -6.64
N GLY A 299 -12.98 7.88 -6.14
CA GLY A 299 -12.00 8.32 -5.13
C GLY A 299 -12.22 7.74 -3.73
N VAL A 300 -13.32 7.01 -3.50
CA VAL A 300 -13.54 6.32 -2.22
C VAL A 300 -12.54 5.19 -1.97
N GLU A 301 -12.02 4.56 -3.02
CA GLU A 301 -10.96 3.55 -2.91
C GLU A 301 -9.60 4.17 -2.57
N ALA A 302 -9.30 5.37 -3.08
CA ALA A 302 -8.12 6.12 -2.64
C ALA A 302 -8.18 6.43 -1.14
N MET A 303 -9.36 6.84 -0.64
CA MET A 303 -9.59 7.00 0.80
C MET A 303 -9.34 5.73 1.61
N PHE A 304 -9.64 4.55 1.05
CA PHE A 304 -9.35 3.29 1.73
C PHE A 304 -7.86 2.91 1.64
N ALA A 305 -7.23 3.06 0.47
CA ALA A 305 -5.82 2.75 0.27
C ALA A 305 -4.88 3.63 1.14
N ASP A 306 -5.21 4.91 1.29
CA ASP A 306 -4.38 5.89 1.99
C ASP A 306 -4.42 5.79 3.52
N LEU A 307 -5.11 4.78 4.09
CA LEU A 307 -5.11 4.51 5.53
C LEU A 307 -3.68 4.25 6.07
N GLY A 308 -2.76 3.81 5.20
CA GLY A 308 -1.35 3.64 5.54
C GLY A 308 -0.63 4.94 5.91
N ALA A 309 -1.08 6.08 5.38
CA ALA A 309 -0.51 7.40 5.66
C ALA A 309 -1.26 8.17 6.75
N PHE A 310 -2.57 7.95 6.89
CA PHE A 310 -3.44 8.71 7.79
C PHE A 310 -4.24 7.82 8.73
N SER A 311 -4.38 8.24 9.99
CA SER A 311 -5.21 7.49 10.94
C SER A 311 -6.69 7.52 10.53
N LYS A 312 -7.41 6.42 10.73
CA LYS A 312 -8.86 6.32 10.49
C LYS A 312 -9.66 7.47 11.10
N ARG A 313 -9.36 7.89 12.34
CA ARG A 313 -10.06 9.00 13.00
C ARG A 313 -9.83 10.32 12.28
N ALA A 314 -8.62 10.52 11.75
CA ALA A 314 -8.31 11.71 10.98
C ALA A 314 -9.21 11.81 9.75
N VAL A 315 -9.33 10.70 9.00
CA VAL A 315 -10.20 10.56 7.82
C VAL A 315 -11.68 10.76 8.16
N GLN A 316 -12.16 10.20 9.28
CA GLN A 316 -13.56 10.36 9.69
C GLN A 316 -13.91 11.82 10.01
N ILE A 317 -13.04 12.53 10.72
CA ILE A 317 -13.25 13.95 11.06
C ILE A 317 -13.19 14.81 9.80
N SER A 318 -12.17 14.64 8.97
CA SER A 318 -11.99 15.44 7.75
C SER A 318 -13.11 15.21 6.74
N TRP A 319 -13.66 13.99 6.65
CA TRP A 319 -14.80 13.67 5.81
C TRP A 319 -16.08 14.35 6.33
N LEU A 320 -16.46 14.05 7.57
CA LEU A 320 -17.75 14.48 8.14
C LEU A 320 -17.84 15.99 8.34
N CYS A 321 -16.73 16.64 8.71
CA CYS A 321 -16.73 18.06 9.04
C CYS A 321 -16.44 18.97 7.85
N LEU A 322 -15.81 18.48 6.78
CA LEU A 322 -15.39 19.32 5.65
C LEU A 322 -15.84 18.78 4.29
N ALA A 323 -15.31 17.63 3.85
CA ALA A 323 -15.55 17.18 2.48
C ALA A 323 -17.01 16.83 2.19
N TYR A 324 -17.66 16.08 3.08
CA TYR A 324 -19.05 15.68 2.94
C TYR A 324 -20.02 16.86 2.82
N PRO A 325 -20.06 17.84 3.75
CA PRO A 325 -20.97 18.98 3.61
C PRO A 325 -20.63 19.83 2.37
N CYS A 326 -19.36 20.06 2.06
CA CYS A 326 -18.97 20.85 0.88
C CYS A 326 -19.49 20.21 -0.42
N LEU A 327 -19.35 18.89 -0.57
CA LEU A 327 -19.83 18.17 -1.75
C LEU A 327 -21.36 18.19 -1.87
N LEU A 328 -22.09 18.00 -0.75
CA LEU A 328 -23.56 18.09 -0.78
C LEU A 328 -24.05 19.45 -1.27
N PHE A 329 -23.47 20.54 -0.75
CA PHE A 329 -23.82 21.89 -1.19
C PHE A 329 -23.38 22.17 -2.62
N ALA A 330 -22.23 21.64 -3.06
CA ALA A 330 -21.77 21.79 -4.43
C ALA A 330 -22.78 21.19 -5.43
N TYR A 331 -23.18 19.93 -5.24
CA TYR A 331 -24.15 19.28 -6.12
C TYR A 331 -25.54 19.91 -6.02
N ALA A 332 -26.00 20.24 -4.81
CA ALA A 332 -27.30 20.88 -4.62
C ALA A 332 -27.36 22.27 -5.28
N GLY A 333 -26.29 23.06 -5.19
CA GLY A 333 -26.23 24.36 -5.84
C GLY A 333 -26.06 24.29 -7.35
N GLN A 334 -25.32 23.31 -7.87
CA GLN A 334 -25.29 23.05 -9.32
C GLN A 334 -26.69 22.70 -9.85
N ALA A 335 -27.42 21.82 -9.15
CA ALA A 335 -28.80 21.50 -9.50
C ALA A 335 -29.73 22.72 -9.41
N ALA A 336 -29.59 23.55 -8.38
CA ALA A 336 -30.40 24.76 -8.21
C ALA A 336 -30.22 25.76 -9.37
N TYR A 337 -28.99 25.90 -9.88
CA TYR A 337 -28.74 26.75 -11.04
C TYR A 337 -29.26 26.11 -12.33
N ILE A 338 -28.96 24.83 -12.58
CA ILE A 338 -29.36 24.13 -13.80
C ILE A 338 -30.89 24.09 -13.95
N SER A 339 -31.65 24.02 -12.85
CA SER A 339 -33.12 24.02 -12.91
C SER A 339 -33.72 25.34 -13.39
N ALA A 340 -33.02 26.46 -13.18
CA ALA A 340 -33.45 27.80 -13.54
C ALA A 340 -32.68 28.39 -14.75
N ASP A 341 -31.79 27.60 -15.37
CA ASP A 341 -30.95 28.07 -16.47
C ASP A 341 -31.76 28.33 -17.75
N GLU A 342 -31.84 29.60 -18.15
CA GLU A 342 -32.52 30.01 -19.39
C GLU A 342 -31.77 29.56 -20.65
N THR A 343 -30.44 29.37 -20.57
CA THR A 343 -29.63 28.98 -21.74
C THR A 343 -29.75 27.50 -22.08
N GLN A 344 -30.22 26.67 -21.14
CA GLN A 344 -30.39 25.22 -21.26
C GLN A 344 -29.09 24.49 -21.65
N THR A 345 -27.94 25.06 -21.25
CA THR A 345 -26.61 24.53 -21.57
C THR A 345 -25.71 24.41 -20.34
N ALA A 346 -26.15 24.88 -19.18
CA ALA A 346 -25.36 24.85 -17.94
C ALA A 346 -24.88 23.44 -17.57
N PHE A 347 -25.66 22.40 -17.88
CA PHE A 347 -25.32 21.00 -17.60
C PHE A 347 -24.06 20.49 -18.32
N THR A 348 -23.63 21.14 -19.41
CA THR A 348 -22.45 20.73 -20.21
C THR A 348 -21.13 21.00 -19.48
N ASN A 349 -21.04 22.13 -18.78
CA ASN A 349 -19.92 22.53 -17.94
C ASN A 349 -20.46 23.02 -16.59
N PRO A 350 -20.99 22.10 -15.76
CA PRO A 350 -21.82 22.43 -14.60
C PRO A 350 -21.07 23.25 -13.56
N PHE A 351 -19.78 23.04 -13.35
CA PHE A 351 -19.01 23.88 -12.44
C PHE A 351 -18.85 25.31 -12.97
N PHE A 352 -18.28 25.46 -14.17
CA PHE A 352 -17.90 26.77 -14.70
C PHE A 352 -19.10 27.69 -14.98
N ASN A 353 -20.23 27.12 -15.40
CA ASN A 353 -21.45 27.88 -15.69
C ASN A 353 -22.23 28.27 -14.43
N THR A 354 -21.99 27.61 -13.29
CA THR A 354 -22.75 27.85 -12.05
C THR A 354 -21.98 28.66 -11.01
N VAL A 355 -20.76 29.10 -11.35
CA VAL A 355 -19.94 29.94 -10.48
C VAL A 355 -20.55 31.34 -10.37
N PRO A 356 -20.60 31.96 -9.15
CA PRO A 356 -21.16 33.29 -8.98
C PRO A 356 -20.51 34.37 -9.86
N PRO A 357 -21.27 35.40 -10.27
CA PRO A 357 -20.74 36.48 -11.11
C PRO A 357 -19.46 37.10 -10.54
N GLY A 358 -18.42 37.25 -11.38
CA GLY A 358 -17.13 37.83 -11.00
C GLY A 358 -16.12 36.86 -10.37
N SER A 359 -16.51 35.61 -10.07
CA SER A 359 -15.59 34.61 -9.49
C SER A 359 -15.07 33.55 -10.46
N PHE A 360 -15.42 33.64 -11.75
CA PHE A 360 -15.05 32.67 -12.79
C PHE A 360 -13.53 32.40 -12.89
N TYR A 361 -12.71 33.44 -13.06
CA TYR A 361 -11.26 33.25 -13.22
C TYR A 361 -10.59 32.69 -11.97
N PHE A 362 -11.08 33.09 -10.79
CA PHE A 362 -10.65 32.49 -9.53
C PHE A 362 -11.00 31.00 -9.50
N GLY A 363 -12.26 30.66 -9.82
CA GLY A 363 -12.77 29.29 -9.96
C GLY A 363 -11.94 28.43 -10.90
N MET A 364 -11.53 28.97 -12.04
CA MET A 364 -10.69 28.29 -13.02
C MET A 364 -9.29 27.99 -12.49
N VAL A 365 -8.62 28.96 -11.87
CA VAL A 365 -7.28 28.75 -11.29
C VAL A 365 -7.35 27.70 -10.18
N ILE A 366 -8.32 27.80 -9.28
CA ILE A 366 -8.44 26.84 -8.17
C ILE A 366 -8.85 25.45 -8.66
N ALA A 367 -9.66 25.33 -9.72
CA ALA A 367 -10.01 24.04 -10.33
C ALA A 367 -8.78 23.34 -10.91
N VAL A 368 -7.92 24.06 -11.65
CA VAL A 368 -6.67 23.49 -12.18
C VAL A 368 -5.74 23.07 -11.05
N LEU A 369 -5.59 23.89 -10.01
CA LEU A 369 -4.80 23.52 -8.84
C LEU A 369 -5.37 22.30 -8.11
N ALA A 370 -6.68 22.22 -7.93
CA ALA A 370 -7.35 21.07 -7.31
C ALA A 370 -7.18 19.79 -8.15
N ALA A 371 -7.30 19.87 -9.47
CA ALA A 371 -7.07 18.74 -10.39
C ALA A 371 -5.61 18.24 -10.36
N VAL A 372 -4.64 19.16 -10.28
CA VAL A 372 -3.23 18.84 -10.10
C VAL A 372 -3.03 18.09 -8.77
N VAL A 373 -3.65 18.56 -7.68
CA VAL A 373 -3.57 17.88 -6.37
C VAL A 373 -4.25 16.50 -6.39
N ALA A 374 -5.43 16.38 -7.01
CA ALA A 374 -6.13 15.10 -7.20
C ALA A 374 -5.26 14.07 -7.92
N SER A 375 -4.57 14.53 -8.98
CA SER A 375 -3.63 13.71 -9.74
C SER A 375 -2.46 13.21 -8.87
N GLN A 376 -1.93 14.06 -8.01
CA GLN A 376 -0.82 13.72 -7.10
C GLN A 376 -1.18 12.64 -6.09
N ALA A 377 -2.39 12.71 -5.53
CA ALA A 377 -2.89 11.73 -4.60
C ALA A 377 -2.88 10.33 -5.24
N MET A 378 -3.47 10.19 -6.42
CA MET A 378 -3.56 8.90 -7.13
C MET A 378 -2.21 8.35 -7.57
N ILE A 379 -1.27 9.22 -7.98
CA ILE A 379 0.12 8.81 -8.28
C ILE A 379 0.77 8.23 -7.02
N THR A 380 0.60 8.89 -5.88
CA THR A 380 1.15 8.45 -4.59
C THR A 380 0.53 7.13 -4.14
N SER A 381 -0.80 6.99 -4.20
CA SER A 381 -1.50 5.74 -3.87
C SER A 381 -1.05 4.59 -4.79
N THR A 382 -0.76 4.87 -6.07
CA THR A 382 -0.21 3.86 -7.00
C THR A 382 1.19 3.40 -6.57
N PHE A 383 2.06 4.30 -6.11
CA PHE A 383 3.36 3.91 -5.55
C PHE A 383 3.22 3.07 -4.28
N GLN A 384 2.26 3.40 -3.41
CA GLN A 384 1.99 2.60 -2.22
C GLN A 384 1.51 1.18 -2.58
N LEU A 385 0.55 1.06 -3.48
CA LEU A 385 0.07 -0.24 -3.98
C LEU A 385 1.20 -1.05 -4.62
N LEU A 386 2.06 -0.39 -5.41
CA LEU A 386 3.21 -1.05 -6.04
C LEU A 386 4.22 -1.57 -4.99
N THR A 387 4.42 -0.82 -3.90
CA THR A 387 5.24 -1.25 -2.77
C THR A 387 4.62 -2.46 -2.07
N GLN A 388 3.29 -2.47 -1.87
CA GLN A 388 2.59 -3.58 -1.24
C GLN A 388 2.68 -4.88 -2.07
N ILE A 389 2.50 -4.83 -3.39
CA ILE A 389 2.63 -6.02 -4.23
C ILE A 389 4.09 -6.50 -4.34
N MET A 390 5.08 -5.60 -4.23
CA MET A 390 6.49 -5.97 -4.12
C MET A 390 6.78 -6.72 -2.81
N ARG A 391 6.25 -6.23 -1.68
CA ARG A 391 6.39 -6.88 -0.36
C ARG A 391 5.84 -8.31 -0.39
N LEU A 392 4.67 -8.52 -1.02
CA LEU A 392 4.10 -9.86 -1.18
C LEU A 392 4.66 -10.65 -2.39
N SER A 393 5.77 -10.21 -3.00
CA SER A 393 6.44 -10.90 -4.11
C SER A 393 5.57 -11.16 -5.35
N TYR A 394 4.56 -10.31 -5.61
CA TYR A 394 3.79 -10.28 -6.86
C TYR A 394 4.46 -9.42 -7.94
N PHE A 395 5.47 -8.63 -7.57
CA PHE A 395 6.22 -7.78 -8.51
C PHE A 395 7.73 -7.82 -8.20
N PRO A 396 8.62 -7.70 -9.20
CA PRO A 396 10.05 -7.54 -8.98
C PRO A 396 10.36 -6.33 -8.09
N HIS A 397 11.44 -6.43 -7.31
CA HIS A 397 11.87 -5.31 -6.49
C HIS A 397 12.48 -4.23 -7.38
N ILE A 398 11.77 -3.12 -7.57
CA ILE A 398 12.28 -1.92 -8.23
C ILE A 398 12.76 -0.91 -7.19
N LYS A 399 13.53 0.09 -7.64
CA LYS A 399 14.09 1.11 -6.73
C LYS A 399 12.97 1.95 -6.10
N VAL A 400 12.84 1.83 -4.78
CA VAL A 400 11.97 2.62 -3.91
C VAL A 400 12.83 3.69 -3.23
N VAL A 401 12.43 4.96 -3.34
CA VAL A 401 13.08 6.07 -2.62
C VAL A 401 12.09 6.61 -1.60
N HIS A 402 12.41 6.50 -0.32
CA HIS A 402 11.63 7.11 0.75
C HIS A 402 11.89 8.63 0.74
N THR A 403 10.82 9.42 0.63
CA THR A 403 10.92 10.89 0.49
C THR A 403 10.79 11.64 1.82
N SER A 404 10.43 10.92 2.89
CA SER A 404 10.23 11.47 4.23
C SER A 404 11.00 10.67 5.27
N GLU A 405 11.63 11.37 6.19
CA GLU A 405 12.32 10.79 7.36
C GLU A 405 11.36 10.51 8.53
N THR A 406 10.11 10.98 8.43
CA THR A 406 9.09 10.84 9.49
C THR A 406 8.00 9.83 9.12
N PHE A 407 7.66 9.70 7.83
CA PHE A 407 6.60 8.82 7.34
C PHE A 407 7.12 7.81 6.33
N HIS A 408 7.24 6.55 6.76
CA HIS A 408 7.73 5.42 5.94
C HIS A 408 6.97 5.26 4.62
N GLU A 409 5.66 5.51 4.64
CA GLU A 409 4.75 5.26 3.51
C GLU A 409 4.76 6.38 2.43
N GLN A 410 5.60 7.41 2.59
CA GLN A 410 5.81 8.44 1.56
C GLN A 410 6.95 8.04 0.59
N VAL A 411 6.56 7.37 -0.49
CA VAL A 411 7.47 6.71 -1.43
C VAL A 411 7.46 7.39 -2.80
N TYR A 412 8.64 7.53 -3.41
CA TYR A 412 8.82 7.87 -4.82
C TYR A 412 9.48 6.71 -5.57
N MET A 413 8.91 6.35 -6.73
CA MET A 413 9.43 5.29 -7.60
C MET A 413 9.69 5.81 -9.02
N PRO A 414 10.96 6.04 -9.42
CA PRO A 414 11.29 6.67 -10.70
C PRO A 414 10.71 5.93 -11.92
N LEU A 415 10.86 4.62 -11.98
CA LEU A 415 10.38 3.83 -13.13
C LEU A 415 8.86 3.88 -13.25
N ALA A 416 8.16 3.69 -12.14
CA ALA A 416 6.70 3.75 -12.10
C ALA A 416 6.19 5.15 -12.48
N ASN A 417 6.87 6.20 -12.03
CA ASN A 417 6.56 7.59 -12.36
C ASN A 417 6.55 7.84 -13.88
N TRP A 418 7.60 7.41 -14.58
CA TRP A 418 7.70 7.59 -16.04
C TRP A 418 6.66 6.76 -16.79
N LEU A 419 6.38 5.53 -16.34
CA LEU A 419 5.35 4.68 -16.94
C LEU A 419 3.95 5.28 -16.76
N LEU A 420 3.64 5.79 -15.56
CA LEU A 420 2.38 6.48 -15.29
C LEU A 420 2.25 7.74 -16.14
N MET A 421 3.31 8.57 -16.24
CA MET A 421 3.30 9.76 -17.10
C MET A 421 2.98 9.43 -18.55
N ILE A 422 3.66 8.44 -19.13
CA ILE A 422 3.45 8.01 -20.52
C ILE A 422 2.01 7.52 -20.68
N GLY A 423 1.53 6.67 -19.77
CA GLY A 423 0.16 6.15 -19.79
C GLY A 423 -0.88 7.26 -19.75
N THR A 424 -0.77 8.19 -18.81
CA THR A 424 -1.71 9.30 -18.64
C THR A 424 -1.70 10.25 -19.83
N VAL A 425 -0.54 10.58 -20.40
CA VAL A 425 -0.45 11.44 -21.59
C VAL A 425 -1.08 10.77 -22.80
N ILE A 426 -0.82 9.48 -23.02
CA ILE A 426 -1.45 8.71 -24.10
C ILE A 426 -2.98 8.70 -23.93
N VAL A 427 -3.47 8.40 -22.73
CA VAL A 427 -4.91 8.38 -22.44
C VAL A 427 -5.54 9.75 -22.71
N THR A 428 -4.91 10.83 -22.25
CA THR A 428 -5.39 12.20 -22.48
C THR A 428 -5.42 12.56 -23.97
N ALA A 429 -4.43 12.10 -24.74
CA ALA A 429 -4.37 12.35 -26.18
C ALA A 429 -5.41 11.55 -26.98
N VAL A 430 -5.69 10.31 -26.56
CA VAL A 430 -6.68 9.43 -27.21
C VAL A 430 -8.11 9.83 -26.85
N TYR A 431 -8.38 10.07 -25.57
CA TYR A 431 -9.67 10.49 -25.07
C TYR A 431 -9.73 12.02 -25.01
N ASN A 432 -10.03 12.63 -26.14
CA ASN A 432 -10.11 14.09 -26.31
C ASN A 432 -11.38 14.74 -25.71
N ASN A 433 -12.22 13.96 -25.01
CA ASN A 433 -13.45 14.42 -24.37
C ASN A 433 -13.59 13.79 -22.96
N THR A 434 -13.98 14.58 -21.98
CA THR A 434 -14.21 14.17 -20.59
C THR A 434 -15.37 13.19 -20.43
N THR A 435 -16.39 13.23 -21.28
CA THR A 435 -17.50 12.26 -21.22
C THR A 435 -17.05 10.86 -21.62
N SER A 436 -16.29 10.73 -22.71
CA SER A 436 -15.78 9.42 -23.16
C SER A 436 -14.73 8.86 -22.19
N LEU A 437 -13.88 9.74 -21.65
CA LEU A 437 -12.91 9.38 -20.62
C LEU A 437 -13.60 8.96 -19.31
N GLY A 438 -14.66 9.67 -18.90
CA GLY A 438 -15.47 9.36 -17.71
C GLY A 438 -16.18 8.01 -17.81
N ASN A 439 -16.70 7.67 -18.99
CA ASN A 439 -17.27 6.35 -19.26
C ASN A 439 -16.24 5.22 -19.09
N ALA A 440 -15.00 5.45 -19.52
CA ALA A 440 -13.94 4.44 -19.42
C ALA A 440 -13.45 4.22 -17.98
N TYR A 441 -13.38 5.32 -17.22
CA TYR A 441 -12.93 5.37 -15.83
C TYR A 441 -13.87 4.65 -14.85
N GLY A 442 -15.18 4.83 -14.98
CA GLY A 442 -16.16 4.39 -13.98
C GLY A 442 -16.21 2.87 -13.71
N VAL A 443 -15.89 2.02 -14.71
CA VAL A 443 -16.03 0.56 -14.59
C VAL A 443 -15.03 -0.02 -13.58
N CYS A 444 -13.77 0.39 -13.64
CA CYS A 444 -12.75 -0.12 -12.72
C CYS A 444 -13.09 0.23 -11.28
N VAL A 445 -13.47 1.48 -11.02
CA VAL A 445 -13.76 1.96 -9.66
C VAL A 445 -14.93 1.22 -9.03
N ILE A 446 -16.05 1.05 -9.73
CA ILE A 446 -17.21 0.36 -9.16
C ILE A 446 -16.97 -1.15 -9.03
N THR A 447 -16.19 -1.75 -9.94
CA THR A 447 -15.83 -3.18 -9.83
C THR A 447 -14.96 -3.42 -8.60
N VAL A 448 -13.96 -2.56 -8.35
CA VAL A 448 -13.14 -2.62 -7.13
C VAL A 448 -14.01 -2.40 -5.90
N THR A 449 -14.92 -1.43 -5.92
CA THR A 449 -15.84 -1.15 -4.83
C THR A 449 -16.69 -2.39 -4.47
N PHE A 450 -17.20 -3.10 -5.47
CA PHE A 450 -17.93 -4.35 -5.28
C PHE A 450 -17.04 -5.48 -4.72
N ILE A 451 -15.81 -5.61 -5.23
CA ILE A 451 -14.81 -6.54 -4.72
C ILE A 451 -14.52 -6.25 -3.23
N THR A 452 -14.32 -4.99 -2.87
CA THR A 452 -14.10 -4.54 -1.49
C THR A 452 -15.28 -4.93 -0.59
N THR A 453 -16.52 -4.72 -1.04
CA THR A 453 -17.73 -5.17 -0.31
C THR A 453 -17.73 -6.68 -0.06
N CYS A 454 -17.30 -7.49 -1.03
CA CYS A 454 -17.17 -8.94 -0.88
C CYS A 454 -16.02 -9.34 0.04
N MET A 455 -14.86 -8.69 -0.04
CA MET A 455 -13.72 -9.03 0.80
C MET A 455 -13.93 -8.59 2.26
N VAL A 456 -14.54 -7.44 2.50
CA VAL A 456 -14.86 -6.97 3.86
C VAL A 456 -15.90 -7.87 4.53
N SER A 457 -16.86 -8.44 3.80
CA SER A 457 -17.79 -9.41 4.39
C SER A 457 -17.07 -10.70 4.83
N LEU A 458 -16.09 -11.17 4.05
CA LEU A 458 -15.22 -12.28 4.48
C LEU A 458 -14.39 -11.91 5.72
N VAL A 459 -13.82 -10.71 5.77
CA VAL A 459 -13.07 -10.19 6.93
C VAL A 459 -13.97 -10.10 8.17
N ALA A 460 -15.21 -9.62 8.01
CA ALA A 460 -16.16 -9.51 9.11
C ALA A 460 -16.50 -10.89 9.73
N ILE A 461 -16.62 -11.92 8.89
CA ILE A 461 -16.91 -13.30 9.35
C ILE A 461 -15.65 -13.95 9.97
N LEU A 462 -14.50 -13.85 9.31
CA LEU A 462 -13.30 -14.61 9.65
C LEU A 462 -12.39 -13.90 10.66
N VAL A 463 -12.22 -12.58 10.54
CA VAL A 463 -11.33 -11.77 11.38
C VAL A 463 -12.10 -11.13 12.52
N TRP A 464 -13.22 -10.46 12.24
CA TRP A 464 -14.05 -9.83 13.29
C TRP A 464 -14.92 -10.83 14.06
N ARG A 465 -15.02 -12.09 13.58
CA ARG A 465 -15.78 -13.18 14.21
C ARG A 465 -17.28 -12.89 14.34
N LEU A 466 -17.82 -12.06 13.45
CA LEU A 466 -19.25 -11.78 13.40
C LEU A 466 -20.01 -12.99 12.82
N PRO A 467 -21.22 -13.28 13.32
CA PRO A 467 -22.00 -14.37 12.78
C PRO A 467 -22.53 -14.05 11.37
N VAL A 468 -22.57 -15.06 10.51
CA VAL A 468 -23.00 -14.92 9.11
C VAL A 468 -24.39 -14.28 8.98
N TYR A 469 -25.33 -14.59 9.87
CA TYR A 469 -26.69 -14.00 9.82
C TYR A 469 -26.73 -12.48 10.09
N MET A 470 -25.70 -11.90 10.73
CA MET A 470 -25.58 -10.44 10.87
C MET A 470 -24.88 -9.81 9.68
N VAL A 471 -23.90 -10.51 9.09
CA VAL A 471 -23.12 -10.00 7.97
C VAL A 471 -23.91 -10.08 6.67
N LEU A 472 -24.69 -11.14 6.46
CA LEU A 472 -25.41 -11.41 5.22
C LEU A 472 -26.41 -10.29 4.85
N PRO A 473 -27.27 -9.77 5.75
CA PRO A 473 -28.17 -8.66 5.39
C PRO A 473 -27.43 -7.38 5.01
N VAL A 474 -26.33 -7.06 5.71
CA VAL A 474 -25.50 -5.88 5.42
C VAL A 474 -24.81 -6.03 4.07
N TRP A 475 -24.24 -7.21 3.80
CA TRP A 475 -23.63 -7.52 2.51
C TRP A 475 -24.66 -7.52 1.39
N LEU A 476 -25.87 -8.06 1.62
CA LEU A 476 -26.94 -8.06 0.61
C LEU A 476 -27.34 -6.64 0.23
N PHE A 477 -27.48 -5.74 1.23
CA PHE A 477 -27.81 -4.34 1.01
C PHE A 477 -26.73 -3.60 0.19
N PHE A 478 -25.48 -3.62 0.64
CA PHE A 478 -24.40 -2.91 -0.06
C PHE A 478 -23.98 -3.60 -1.36
N GLY A 479 -24.00 -4.92 -1.41
CA GLY A 479 -23.72 -5.70 -2.61
C GLY A 479 -24.78 -5.47 -3.70
N ALA A 480 -26.06 -5.34 -3.34
CA ALA A 480 -27.10 -4.96 -4.28
C ALA A 480 -26.95 -3.51 -4.77
N LEU A 481 -26.58 -2.59 -3.89
CA LEU A 481 -26.33 -1.19 -4.25
C LEU A 481 -25.15 -1.06 -5.23
N ASP A 482 -24.01 -1.65 -4.88
CA ASP A 482 -22.82 -1.69 -5.73
C ASP A 482 -23.14 -2.42 -7.05
N GLY A 483 -23.87 -3.53 -6.98
CA GLY A 483 -24.33 -4.29 -8.14
C GLY A 483 -25.24 -3.48 -9.08
N ALA A 484 -26.09 -2.60 -8.55
CA ALA A 484 -26.94 -1.72 -9.36
C ALA A 484 -26.09 -0.74 -10.17
N PHE A 485 -25.11 -0.06 -9.55
CA PHE A 485 -24.16 0.79 -10.27
C PHE A 485 -23.31 -0.03 -11.26
N LEU A 486 -22.74 -1.14 -10.81
CA LEU A 486 -21.87 -2.00 -11.61
C LEU A 486 -22.58 -2.49 -12.88
N SER A 487 -23.84 -2.93 -12.76
CA SER A 487 -24.64 -3.38 -13.88
C SER A 487 -24.83 -2.29 -14.95
N SER A 488 -25.01 -1.04 -14.53
CA SER A 488 -25.18 0.11 -15.43
C SER A 488 -23.89 0.42 -16.21
N VAL A 489 -22.73 0.43 -15.54
CA VAL A 489 -21.46 0.76 -16.21
C VAL A 489 -20.98 -0.34 -17.15
N PHE A 490 -21.37 -1.59 -16.93
CA PHE A 490 -21.03 -2.67 -17.86
C PHE A 490 -21.61 -2.45 -19.27
N GLU A 491 -22.70 -1.68 -19.42
CA GLU A 491 -23.22 -1.29 -20.73
C GLU A 491 -22.27 -0.32 -21.47
N LYS A 492 -21.43 0.42 -20.74
CA LYS A 492 -20.46 1.40 -21.29
C LYS A 492 -19.12 0.78 -21.69
N VAL A 493 -18.95 -0.54 -21.56
CA VAL A 493 -17.72 -1.25 -21.97
C VAL A 493 -17.39 -1.04 -23.46
N PRO A 494 -18.35 -1.17 -24.40
CA PRO A 494 -18.11 -0.89 -25.81
C PRO A 494 -17.72 0.57 -26.09
N ASP A 495 -18.22 1.51 -25.30
CA ASP A 495 -18.06 2.96 -25.51
C ASP A 495 -16.73 3.52 -24.98
N GLY A 496 -15.86 2.68 -24.42
CA GLY A 496 -14.50 3.06 -24.05
C GLY A 496 -13.94 2.37 -22.81
N ALA A 497 -14.78 1.76 -21.96
CA ALA A 497 -14.31 1.13 -20.72
C ALA A 497 -13.58 -0.20 -20.92
N TRP A 498 -13.61 -0.76 -22.13
CA TRP A 498 -12.77 -1.91 -22.47
C TRP A 498 -11.26 -1.62 -22.28
N PHE A 499 -10.82 -0.39 -22.50
CA PHE A 499 -9.41 -0.01 -22.39
C PHE A 499 -8.88 -0.17 -20.96
N THR A 500 -9.66 0.28 -19.97
CA THR A 500 -9.27 0.27 -18.56
C THR A 500 -9.29 -1.15 -18.00
N LEU A 501 -10.28 -1.96 -18.41
CA LEU A 501 -10.32 -3.40 -18.16
C LEU A 501 -9.15 -4.15 -18.80
N MET A 502 -8.78 -3.81 -20.04
CA MET A 502 -7.61 -4.40 -20.71
C MET A 502 -6.33 -4.08 -19.96
N LEU A 503 -6.12 -2.82 -19.56
CA LEU A 503 -4.95 -2.41 -18.78
C LEU A 503 -4.87 -3.18 -17.45
N ALA A 504 -5.98 -3.27 -16.72
CA ALA A 504 -6.05 -4.02 -15.47
C ALA A 504 -5.78 -5.53 -15.68
N PHE A 505 -6.27 -6.10 -16.77
CA PHE A 505 -6.02 -7.50 -17.12
C PHE A 505 -4.55 -7.78 -17.46
N ILE A 506 -3.89 -6.89 -18.20
CA ILE A 506 -2.47 -6.99 -18.52
C ILE A 506 -1.64 -6.93 -17.23
N LEU A 507 -1.90 -5.95 -16.37
CA LEU A 507 -1.20 -5.81 -15.08
C LEU A 507 -1.41 -7.04 -14.20
N SER A 508 -2.66 -7.51 -14.05
CA SER A 508 -3.00 -8.69 -13.27
C SER A 508 -2.31 -9.95 -13.80
N SER A 509 -2.21 -10.09 -15.13
CA SER A 509 -1.50 -11.20 -15.77
C SER A 509 -0.01 -11.17 -15.44
N VAL A 510 0.63 -10.00 -15.51
CA VAL A 510 2.05 -9.82 -15.16
C VAL A 510 2.29 -10.18 -13.69
N PHE A 511 1.46 -9.69 -12.78
CA PHE A 511 1.59 -9.95 -11.34
C PHE A 511 1.38 -11.43 -11.00
N THR A 512 0.37 -12.05 -11.60
CA THR A 512 0.06 -13.47 -11.40
C THR A 512 1.17 -14.36 -11.95
N LEU A 513 1.69 -14.04 -13.14
CA LEU A 513 2.81 -14.78 -13.75
C LEU A 513 4.09 -14.66 -12.91
N TRP A 514 4.41 -13.47 -12.42
CA TRP A 514 5.57 -13.26 -11.55
C TRP A 514 5.43 -14.04 -10.25
N ARG A 515 4.24 -13.98 -9.64
CA ARG A 515 3.93 -14.73 -8.41
C ARG A 515 4.07 -16.23 -8.61
N PHE A 516 3.56 -16.76 -9.73
CA PHE A 516 3.71 -18.17 -10.08
C PHE A 516 5.20 -18.58 -10.18
N GLY A 517 6.02 -17.75 -10.82
CA GLY A 517 7.47 -17.97 -10.89
C GLY A 517 8.14 -17.97 -9.52
N LYS A 518 7.75 -17.03 -8.64
CA LYS A 518 8.23 -16.93 -7.26
C LYS A 518 7.83 -18.13 -6.40
N GLU A 519 6.59 -18.58 -6.48
CA GLU A 519 6.11 -19.76 -5.75
C GLU A 519 6.81 -21.05 -6.23
N THR A 520 7.02 -21.18 -7.54
CA THR A 520 7.79 -22.30 -8.09
C THR A 520 9.23 -22.28 -7.61
N GLN A 521 9.85 -21.08 -7.57
CA GLN A 521 11.19 -20.90 -7.03
C GLN A 521 11.26 -21.29 -5.54
N TRP A 522 10.32 -20.84 -4.72
CA TRP A 522 10.30 -21.18 -3.29
C TRP A 522 10.02 -22.66 -3.05
N ARG A 523 9.15 -23.29 -3.85
CA ARG A 523 8.90 -24.72 -3.77
C ARG A 523 10.18 -25.51 -4.06
N ALA A 524 10.94 -25.13 -5.08
CA ALA A 524 12.24 -25.72 -5.36
C ALA A 524 13.24 -25.48 -4.20
N GLU A 525 13.36 -24.23 -3.73
CA GLU A 525 14.23 -23.88 -2.60
C GLU A 525 13.83 -24.59 -1.28
N SER A 526 12.56 -24.95 -1.09
CA SER A 526 12.10 -25.69 0.09
C SER A 526 12.48 -27.17 0.07
N LEU A 527 12.60 -27.76 -1.12
CA LEU A 527 13.04 -29.15 -1.29
C LEU A 527 14.57 -29.27 -1.10
N ASP A 528 15.31 -28.20 -1.36
CA ASP A 528 16.76 -28.12 -1.20
C ASP A 528 17.21 -27.66 0.20
N GLN A 529 16.28 -27.37 1.13
CA GLN A 529 16.62 -26.97 2.51
C GLN A 529 17.02 -28.19 3.34
N LEU A 530 18.29 -28.22 3.76
CA LEU A 530 18.83 -29.26 4.66
C LEU A 530 18.69 -28.81 6.13
N SER A 531 18.17 -29.69 6.98
CA SER A 531 18.15 -29.46 8.42
C SER A 531 19.55 -29.73 9.01
N PRO A 532 19.97 -29.05 10.09
CA PRO A 532 21.22 -29.36 10.78
C PRO A 532 21.32 -30.85 11.14
N THR A 533 20.21 -31.47 11.52
CA THR A 533 20.11 -32.89 11.89
C THR A 533 20.21 -33.84 10.69
N SER A 534 19.75 -33.44 9.50
CA SER A 534 19.94 -34.24 8.28
C SER A 534 21.40 -34.32 7.82
N LEU A 535 22.26 -33.41 8.31
CA LEU A 535 23.71 -33.51 8.18
C LEU A 535 24.34 -34.43 9.23
N ASP A 536 23.59 -34.87 10.24
CA ASP A 536 24.00 -35.92 11.20
C ASP A 536 23.42 -37.30 10.83
N ASP A 537 22.30 -37.36 10.10
CA ASP A 537 21.55 -38.59 9.80
C ASP A 537 22.05 -39.39 8.58
N THR A 538 23.20 -39.03 8.01
CA THR A 538 23.90 -39.86 7.01
C THR A 538 24.55 -41.10 7.66
N GLY A 539 23.69 -41.99 8.17
CA GLY A 539 23.85 -43.44 8.25
C GLY A 539 25.03 -44.00 9.05
N SER A 540 24.70 -44.81 10.06
CA SER A 540 25.61 -45.66 10.83
C SER A 540 26.44 -44.94 11.89
N GLY A 541 26.48 -45.54 13.09
CA GLY A 541 27.18 -45.00 14.24
C GLY A 541 28.67 -44.85 13.95
N THR A 542 29.10 -43.63 13.66
CA THR A 542 30.35 -43.00 14.10
C THR A 542 30.42 -41.59 13.48
N SER A 543 30.37 -40.57 14.36
CA SER A 543 30.81 -39.19 14.08
C SER A 543 29.98 -38.34 13.11
N SER A 544 29.41 -37.26 13.65
CA SER A 544 28.73 -36.15 12.95
C SER A 544 29.35 -35.80 11.59
N ALA A 545 28.56 -35.74 10.51
CA ALA A 545 29.10 -35.39 9.19
C ALA A 545 29.62 -33.94 9.11
N LEU A 546 29.35 -33.11 10.13
CA LEU A 546 29.95 -31.79 10.32
C LEU A 546 31.23 -31.83 11.16
N SER A 547 31.42 -32.83 12.04
CA SER A 547 32.65 -33.00 12.83
C SER A 547 33.80 -33.65 12.05
N GLY A 548 33.48 -34.36 10.95
CA GLY A 548 34.45 -34.96 10.03
C GLY A 548 34.95 -34.04 8.90
N LEU A 549 34.39 -32.83 8.74
CA LEU A 549 34.81 -31.89 7.69
C LEU A 549 36.15 -31.23 8.03
N SER A 550 37.06 -31.20 7.05
CA SER A 550 38.31 -30.45 7.19
C SER A 550 38.02 -28.96 7.39
N THR A 551 38.70 -28.36 8.36
CA THR A 551 38.57 -26.93 8.66
C THR A 551 39.65 -26.15 7.92
N VAL A 552 39.26 -25.10 7.22
CA VAL A 552 40.21 -24.18 6.56
C VAL A 552 40.29 -22.88 7.37
N PRO A 553 41.50 -22.34 7.60
CA PRO A 553 41.67 -21.07 8.29
C PRO A 553 40.95 -19.96 7.52
N GLY A 554 40.04 -19.25 8.18
CA GLY A 554 39.28 -18.15 7.60
C GLY A 554 37.89 -17.97 8.18
N LEU A 555 37.32 -16.81 7.92
CA LEU A 555 35.96 -16.40 8.29
C LEU A 555 35.03 -16.55 7.09
N GLY A 556 33.99 -17.38 7.20
CA GLY A 556 32.96 -17.52 6.17
C GLY A 556 31.68 -16.79 6.54
N ILE A 557 31.29 -15.77 5.78
CA ILE A 557 30.02 -15.04 5.97
C ILE A 557 29.03 -15.53 4.90
N PHE A 558 28.00 -16.23 5.33
CA PHE A 558 26.96 -16.82 4.49
C PHE A 558 25.65 -16.07 4.67
N PHE A 559 25.07 -15.58 3.58
CA PHE A 559 23.82 -14.83 3.68
C PHE A 559 22.63 -15.76 3.95
N ASP A 560 21.98 -15.57 5.09
CA ASP A 560 20.74 -16.25 5.45
C ASP A 560 19.53 -15.39 5.05
N LYS A 561 18.74 -15.89 4.09
CA LYS A 561 17.51 -15.24 3.67
C LYS A 561 16.40 -15.38 4.71
N ALA A 562 16.31 -16.51 5.41
CA ALA A 562 15.18 -16.84 6.29
C ALA A 562 15.35 -16.28 7.70
N GLY A 563 16.59 -16.13 8.16
CA GLY A 563 16.90 -15.59 9.49
C GLY A 563 16.46 -16.50 10.62
N ASN A 564 16.19 -17.78 10.33
CA ASN A 564 15.71 -18.74 11.33
C ASN A 564 16.91 -19.50 11.91
N PRO A 565 17.24 -19.31 13.20
CA PRO A 565 18.37 -19.99 13.81
C PRO A 565 18.22 -21.51 13.91
N ALA A 566 17.04 -22.07 13.64
CA ALA A 566 16.83 -23.52 13.60
C ALA A 566 17.28 -24.19 12.28
N HIS A 567 17.56 -23.42 11.22
CA HIS A 567 17.90 -23.94 9.90
C HIS A 567 19.22 -23.37 9.39
N VAL A 568 19.91 -24.16 8.58
CA VAL A 568 21.17 -23.74 7.95
C VAL A 568 20.86 -23.13 6.58
N PRO A 569 21.50 -22.00 6.20
CA PRO A 569 21.28 -21.41 4.88
C PRO A 569 21.65 -22.38 3.75
N PRO A 570 20.83 -22.48 2.68
CA PRO A 570 21.14 -23.37 1.55
C PRO A 570 22.50 -23.10 0.90
N CYS A 571 22.93 -21.83 0.89
CA CYS A 571 24.25 -21.45 0.38
C CYS A 571 25.40 -22.09 1.16
N PHE A 572 25.27 -22.25 2.48
CA PHE A 572 26.24 -22.96 3.30
C PHE A 572 26.16 -24.46 3.09
N ALA A 573 24.94 -25.02 3.02
CA ALA A 573 24.76 -26.45 2.80
C ALA A 573 25.35 -26.91 1.46
N HIS A 574 25.12 -26.15 0.38
CA HIS A 574 25.78 -26.42 -0.91
C HIS A 574 27.29 -26.18 -0.89
N PHE A 575 27.78 -25.21 -0.12
CA PHE A 575 29.21 -24.98 0.02
C PHE A 575 29.88 -26.20 0.67
N VAL A 576 29.35 -26.66 1.80
CA VAL A 576 29.86 -27.84 2.51
C VAL A 576 29.74 -29.10 1.63
N ALA A 577 28.61 -29.31 0.96
CA ALA A 577 28.41 -30.47 0.10
C ALA A 577 29.37 -30.52 -1.11
N LYS A 578 29.72 -29.37 -1.69
CA LYS A 578 30.61 -29.30 -2.86
C LYS A 578 32.09 -29.33 -2.50
N PHE A 579 32.47 -28.67 -1.41
CA PHE A 579 33.87 -28.50 -1.06
C PHE A 579 34.34 -29.46 0.04
N ALA A 580 33.42 -30.16 0.72
CA ALA A 580 33.71 -31.04 1.85
C ALA A 580 34.62 -30.38 2.92
N VAL A 581 34.49 -29.06 3.08
CA VAL A 581 35.32 -28.21 3.93
C VAL A 581 34.45 -27.15 4.58
N ARG A 582 34.80 -26.73 5.81
CA ARG A 582 34.20 -25.58 6.47
C ARG A 582 35.24 -24.52 6.89
N PRO A 583 34.92 -23.22 6.84
CA PRO A 583 35.76 -22.19 7.44
C PRO A 583 35.87 -22.37 8.96
N ALA A 584 36.97 -21.89 9.55
CA ALA A 584 37.22 -21.95 10.99
C ALA A 584 36.15 -21.22 11.82
N VAL A 585 35.63 -20.09 11.30
CA VAL A 585 34.47 -19.39 11.86
C VAL A 585 33.43 -19.17 10.78
N VAL A 586 32.18 -19.49 11.10
CA VAL A 586 31.04 -19.34 10.18
C VAL A 586 30.06 -18.34 10.75
N VAL A 587 29.62 -17.40 9.91
CA VAL A 587 28.64 -16.39 10.26
C VAL A 587 27.47 -16.46 9.29
N PHE A 588 26.29 -16.79 9.80
CA PHE A 588 25.03 -16.65 9.08
C PHE A 588 24.54 -15.23 9.22
N PHE A 589 24.59 -14.48 8.13
CA PHE A 589 24.24 -13.06 8.11
C PHE A 589 22.84 -12.85 7.56
N HIS A 590 21.95 -12.33 8.39
CA HIS A 590 20.58 -11.99 8.03
C HIS A 590 20.37 -10.46 8.11
N MET A 591 19.61 -9.89 7.18
CA MET A 591 19.23 -8.47 7.21
C MET A 591 17.74 -8.37 7.47
N ARG A 592 17.37 -7.66 8.55
CA ARG A 592 15.99 -7.43 8.97
C ARG A 592 15.62 -5.95 8.79
N PRO A 593 14.77 -5.61 7.80
CA PRO A 593 14.26 -4.25 7.65
C PRO A 593 13.22 -3.95 8.74
N LEU A 594 13.27 -2.73 9.30
CA LEU A 594 12.33 -2.22 10.28
C LEU A 594 11.61 -0.97 9.76
N PRO A 595 10.35 -0.70 10.17
CA PRO A 595 9.57 0.46 9.73
C PRO A 595 9.97 1.78 10.43
N VAL A 596 11.16 1.83 11.03
CA VAL A 596 11.72 3.02 11.69
C VAL A 596 12.74 3.70 10.77
N PRO A 597 12.92 5.03 10.83
CA PRO A 597 13.83 5.74 9.92
C PRO A 597 15.28 5.25 10.07
N SER A 598 15.77 5.18 11.30
CA SER A 598 17.10 4.69 11.61
C SER A 598 17.09 3.86 12.89
N VAL A 599 17.91 2.82 12.95
CA VAL A 599 18.12 2.02 14.16
C VAL A 599 19.37 2.51 14.90
N ALA A 600 19.27 2.67 16.21
CA ALA A 600 20.41 3.05 17.05
C ALA A 600 21.56 2.03 16.92
N ALA A 601 22.81 2.50 16.93
CA ALA A 601 23.97 1.68 16.60
C ALA A 601 24.15 0.46 17.53
N ASP A 602 23.75 0.58 18.80
CA ASP A 602 23.81 -0.45 19.83
C ASP A 602 22.73 -1.53 19.68
N GLU A 603 21.65 -1.22 18.95
CA GLU A 603 20.54 -2.13 18.66
C GLU A 603 20.56 -2.68 17.24
N ARG A 604 21.52 -2.25 16.42
CA ARG A 604 21.61 -2.53 14.99
C ARG A 604 22.06 -3.95 14.69
N TYR A 605 22.93 -4.52 15.52
CA TYR A 605 23.45 -5.88 15.34
C TYR A 605 22.99 -6.77 16.50
N VAL A 606 22.28 -7.85 16.17
CA VAL A 606 21.92 -8.91 17.13
C VAL A 606 22.73 -10.15 16.78
N VAL A 607 23.59 -10.57 17.71
CA VAL A 607 24.44 -11.75 17.55
C VAL A 607 23.87 -12.87 18.42
N THR A 608 23.60 -14.03 17.82
CA THR A 608 23.10 -15.22 18.50
C THR A 608 24.00 -16.41 18.20
N ARG A 609 24.39 -17.16 19.22
CA ARG A 609 25.22 -18.36 19.06
C ARG A 609 24.34 -19.54 18.62
N MET A 610 24.87 -20.39 17.73
CA MET A 610 24.16 -21.62 17.37
C MET A 610 24.58 -22.77 18.28
N PRO A 611 23.70 -23.29 19.16
CA PRO A 611 24.08 -24.31 20.13
C PRO A 611 24.46 -25.65 19.48
N ALA A 612 24.01 -25.92 18.26
CA ALA A 612 24.28 -27.17 17.53
C ALA A 612 25.65 -27.20 16.82
N LEU A 613 26.32 -26.06 16.61
CA LEU A 613 27.55 -25.96 15.81
C LEU A 613 28.59 -25.06 16.49
N ALA A 614 29.75 -25.62 16.85
CA ALA A 614 30.87 -24.86 17.40
C ALA A 614 31.46 -23.87 16.37
N SER A 615 31.79 -22.65 16.83
CA SER A 615 32.29 -21.54 16.00
C SER A 615 31.33 -21.07 14.88
N CYS A 616 30.03 -21.30 15.06
CA CYS A 616 28.97 -20.81 14.18
C CYS A 616 28.10 -19.76 14.89
N TYR A 617 27.94 -18.61 14.25
CA TYR A 617 27.17 -17.48 14.78
C TYR A 617 26.10 -17.05 13.78
N SER A 618 24.91 -16.71 14.28
CA SER A 618 23.89 -16.01 13.52
C SER A 618 23.94 -14.52 13.85
N VAL A 619 24.06 -13.67 12.85
CA VAL A 619 24.10 -12.21 13.02
C VAL A 619 22.95 -11.61 12.22
N THR A 620 22.03 -10.97 12.94
CA THR A 620 20.92 -10.21 12.36
C THR A 620 21.24 -8.73 12.38
N LEU A 621 21.37 -8.13 11.20
CA LEU A 621 21.47 -6.68 11.00
C LEU A 621 20.06 -6.08 10.90
N ARG A 622 19.65 -5.36 11.93
CA ARG A 622 18.45 -4.53 11.96
C ARG A 622 18.76 -3.21 11.26
N HIS A 623 17.92 -2.78 10.33
CA HIS A 623 18.11 -1.49 9.67
C HIS A 623 16.77 -0.78 9.46
N GLY A 624 16.80 0.54 9.59
CA GLY A 624 15.68 1.40 9.24
C GLY A 624 15.56 1.60 7.72
N TYR A 625 14.49 2.25 7.31
CA TYR A 625 14.23 2.52 5.89
C TYR A 625 15.08 3.66 5.31
N ALA A 626 15.63 4.54 6.16
CA ALA A 626 16.57 5.59 5.77
C ALA A 626 18.03 5.21 6.04
N ASP A 627 18.29 4.07 6.67
CA ASP A 627 19.64 3.61 6.97
C ASP A 627 20.36 3.14 5.69
N ASP A 628 21.57 3.65 5.45
CA ASP A 628 22.46 3.03 4.48
C ASP A 628 23.01 1.72 5.06
N VAL A 629 22.51 0.61 4.51
CA VAL A 629 22.82 -0.76 4.98
C VAL A 629 24.17 -1.23 4.44
N LEU A 630 24.57 -0.76 3.25
CA LEU A 630 25.68 -1.31 2.49
C LEU A 630 26.87 -0.34 2.47
N GLN A 631 27.47 -0.15 3.64
CA GLN A 631 28.64 0.71 3.77
C GLN A 631 29.96 -0.03 3.44
N PRO A 632 30.94 0.65 2.80
CA PRO A 632 32.28 0.12 2.63
C PRO A 632 32.91 -0.21 4.00
N GLY A 633 33.18 -1.49 4.28
CA GLY A 633 33.72 -1.94 5.57
C GLY A 633 32.73 -2.63 6.50
N MET A 634 31.49 -2.89 6.06
CA MET A 634 30.46 -3.61 6.83
C MET A 634 30.98 -4.86 7.55
N ALA A 635 31.86 -5.65 6.91
CA ALA A 635 32.39 -6.84 7.53
C ALA A 635 33.35 -6.59 8.69
N ARG A 636 34.12 -5.49 8.65
CA ARG A 636 34.93 -5.07 9.79
C ARG A 636 34.02 -4.67 10.95
N HIS A 637 32.91 -3.99 10.67
CA HIS A 637 31.91 -3.66 11.69
C HIS A 637 31.23 -4.90 12.26
N LEU A 638 30.91 -5.89 11.42
CA LEU A 638 30.35 -7.18 11.82
C LEU A 638 31.30 -7.91 12.79
N VAL A 639 32.58 -8.05 12.40
CA VAL A 639 33.61 -8.69 13.22
C VAL A 639 33.81 -7.92 14.53
N ALA A 640 33.88 -6.58 14.49
CA ALA A 640 34.02 -5.77 15.69
C ALA A 640 32.84 -5.95 16.67
N HIS A 641 31.60 -6.05 16.16
CA HIS A 641 30.43 -6.31 17.02
C HIS A 641 30.42 -7.74 17.57
N MET A 642 30.88 -8.72 16.81
CA MET A 642 31.07 -10.09 17.29
C MET A 642 32.15 -10.17 18.37
N GLU A 643 33.29 -9.50 18.18
CA GLU A 643 34.34 -9.39 19.19
C GLU A 643 33.80 -8.74 20.46
N LEU A 644 33.00 -7.69 20.33
CA LEU A 644 32.39 -7.01 21.46
C LEU A 644 31.39 -7.93 22.19
N ALA A 645 30.54 -8.66 21.45
CA ALA A 645 29.62 -9.64 22.02
C ALA A 645 30.35 -10.76 22.76
N LEU A 646 31.37 -11.36 22.15
CA LEU A 646 32.17 -12.45 22.74
C LEU A 646 33.04 -11.98 23.91
N SER A 647 33.54 -10.74 23.88
CA SER A 647 34.34 -10.19 24.98
C SER A 647 33.54 -9.96 26.27
N ARG A 648 32.21 -9.84 26.15
CA ARG A 648 31.30 -9.70 27.30
C ARG A 648 31.05 -11.04 28.00
N THR A 649 31.19 -12.18 27.31
CA THR A 649 31.15 -13.52 27.89
C THR A 649 32.56 -14.03 28.24
N ARG A 650 32.92 -14.03 29.54
CA ARG A 650 34.26 -14.41 30.04
C ARG A 650 34.72 -15.85 29.74
N HIS A 651 33.90 -16.74 29.18
CA HIS A 651 34.24 -18.13 28.85
C HIS A 651 34.70 -18.34 27.39
N ASP A 652 34.68 -17.32 26.54
CA ASP A 652 34.94 -17.47 25.10
C ASP A 652 36.34 -16.99 24.65
N ALA A 653 37.34 -16.94 25.55
CA ALA A 653 38.68 -16.43 25.21
C ALA A 653 39.34 -17.19 24.03
N ALA A 654 39.19 -18.52 23.99
CA ALA A 654 39.67 -19.34 22.88
C ALA A 654 38.88 -19.11 21.58
N GLU A 655 37.56 -18.91 21.67
CA GLU A 655 36.75 -18.57 20.48
C GLU A 655 37.06 -17.17 19.96
N LEU A 656 37.33 -16.21 20.86
CA LEU A 656 37.74 -14.85 20.50
C LEU A 656 39.10 -14.84 19.79
N GLU A 657 40.07 -15.63 20.25
CA GLU A 657 41.33 -15.84 19.55
C GLU A 657 41.12 -16.50 18.19
N THR A 658 40.22 -17.49 18.11
CA THR A 658 39.85 -18.17 16.86
C THR A 658 39.21 -17.19 15.87
N LEU A 659 38.30 -16.31 16.33
CA LEU A 659 37.68 -15.26 15.52
C LEU A 659 38.72 -14.26 14.99
N ARG A 660 39.65 -13.82 15.82
CA ARG A 660 40.74 -12.91 15.43
C ARG A 660 41.69 -13.55 14.43
N ALA A 661 42.07 -14.82 14.63
CA ALA A 661 42.90 -15.56 13.69
C ALA A 661 42.19 -15.81 12.35
N ALA A 662 40.89 -16.13 12.40
CA ALA A 662 40.06 -16.32 11.21
C ALA A 662 39.84 -15.01 10.42
N SER A 663 39.61 -13.89 11.10
CA SER A 663 39.43 -12.58 10.45
C SER A 663 40.72 -12.03 9.84
N ALA A 664 41.88 -12.33 10.46
CA ALA A 664 43.19 -11.91 9.97
C ALA A 664 43.72 -12.73 8.78
N SER A 665 43.23 -13.97 8.58
CA SER A 665 43.67 -14.84 7.50
C SER A 665 42.95 -14.56 6.18
N GLN A 666 41.69 -14.99 6.04
CA GLN A 666 40.90 -14.77 4.83
C GLN A 666 39.41 -14.70 5.19
N THR A 667 38.69 -13.70 4.66
CA THR A 667 37.23 -13.61 4.79
C THR A 667 36.56 -13.93 3.46
N VAL A 668 35.67 -14.93 3.46
CA VAL A 668 34.90 -15.36 2.29
C VAL A 668 33.44 -14.97 2.46
N TYR A 669 32.87 -14.28 1.47
CA TYR A 669 31.46 -13.92 1.45
C TYR A 669 30.72 -14.79 0.44
N VAL A 670 29.71 -15.50 0.91
CA VAL A 670 28.87 -16.35 0.06
C VAL A 670 27.44 -15.83 0.14
N LEU A 671 27.07 -15.07 -0.90
CA LEU A 671 25.72 -14.56 -1.11
C LEU A 671 25.04 -15.43 -2.17
N GLY A 672 23.91 -16.05 -1.82
CA GLY A 672 23.23 -16.99 -2.71
C GLY A 672 22.68 -16.40 -4.02
N LYS A 673 22.71 -15.07 -4.24
CA LYS A 673 22.26 -14.44 -5.51
C LYS A 673 23.11 -13.29 -6.05
N GLU A 674 23.95 -12.61 -5.27
CA GLU A 674 24.80 -11.50 -5.78
C GLU A 674 26.14 -11.44 -5.05
N ALA A 675 27.26 -11.47 -5.76
CA ALA A 675 28.57 -11.23 -5.17
C ALA A 675 28.69 -9.75 -4.75
N MET A 676 28.66 -9.46 -3.45
CA MET A 676 29.08 -8.13 -2.97
C MET A 676 30.56 -7.95 -3.26
N ARG A 677 30.87 -7.21 -4.33
CA ARG A 677 32.22 -6.66 -4.54
C ARG A 677 32.38 -5.43 -3.66
N ILE A 678 32.89 -5.64 -2.46
CA ILE A 678 33.42 -4.53 -1.65
C ILE A 678 34.66 -4.02 -2.37
N ARG A 679 34.62 -2.79 -2.87
CA ARG A 679 35.82 -2.15 -3.44
C ARG A 679 36.88 -2.06 -2.34
N PRO A 680 38.13 -2.45 -2.62
CA PRO A 680 39.20 -2.32 -1.65
C PRO A 680 39.41 -0.84 -1.32
N THR A 681 39.57 -0.57 -0.03
CA THR A 681 39.90 0.75 0.51
C THR A 681 41.29 1.13 0.01
N GLY A 682 41.37 2.00 -1.00
CA GLY A 682 42.65 2.47 -1.56
C GLY A 682 42.63 2.97 -3.01
N ALA A 683 41.56 2.79 -3.79
CA ALA A 683 41.50 3.33 -5.14
C ALA A 683 41.05 4.80 -5.12
N GLY A 684 42.01 5.70 -5.30
CA GLY A 684 41.84 7.15 -5.24
C GLY A 684 40.82 7.74 -6.22
N THR A 685 40.35 8.91 -5.81
CA THR A 685 39.57 9.88 -6.59
C THR A 685 40.22 10.19 -7.93
N ASN A 686 39.58 9.83 -9.05
CA ASN A 686 39.45 10.69 -10.23
C ASN A 686 38.70 9.97 -11.36
N ARG A 687 37.44 10.37 -11.61
CA ARG A 687 36.99 10.86 -12.92
C ARG A 687 35.53 11.31 -12.86
N ALA A 688 35.37 12.60 -13.11
CA ALA A 688 34.13 13.24 -13.53
C ALA A 688 33.77 12.79 -14.97
N TRP A 689 32.47 12.89 -15.30
CA TRP A 689 31.82 12.63 -16.60
C TRP A 689 31.71 11.14 -17.00
N GLY A 690 30.59 10.54 -17.40
CA GLY A 690 29.21 10.96 -17.66
C GLY A 690 28.50 9.84 -18.45
N PHE A 691 27.20 9.64 -18.19
CA PHE A 691 26.21 8.82 -18.95
C PHE A 691 26.18 7.28 -18.78
N PRO A 692 24.99 6.64 -18.91
CA PRO A 692 24.32 6.03 -17.76
C PRO A 692 24.08 4.52 -17.92
N ARG A 693 24.25 3.77 -16.83
CA ARG A 693 23.64 2.45 -16.65
C ARG A 693 22.32 2.63 -15.90
N ALA A 694 21.25 2.82 -16.66
CA ALA A 694 19.87 2.72 -16.18
C ALA A 694 19.13 1.72 -17.07
N LEU A 695 19.23 0.45 -16.70
CA LEU A 695 18.35 -0.67 -17.07
C LEU A 695 19.03 -1.93 -16.54
N LEU A 696 18.77 -2.23 -15.26
CA LEU A 696 18.74 -3.55 -14.64
C LEU A 696 18.29 -3.39 -13.19
#